data_AF-A0A8T4DD96-F1
#
_entry.id   AF-A0A8T4DD96-F1
#
_cell.length_a   1.000
_cell.length_b   1.000
_cell.length_c   1.000
_cell.angle_alpha   90.00
_cell.angle_beta   90.00
_cell.angle_gamma   90.00
#
_symmetry.space_group_name_H-M   'P 1'
#
loop_
_entity.id
_entity.type
_entity.pdbx_description
1 polymer ?
#
loop_
_entity_poly.entity_id
_entity_poly.type
_entity_poly.pdbx_seq_one_letter_code
_entity_poly.pdbx_strand_id
1 'polypeptide(L)'
;MNTKEGVNCGFGRGKAIIGIVLTAVLFASVLGALVPISARDGAGAIERGDIVFCGEEGLDVSAIVVSGSYFYGMTGTTTEGATIFVADNTDFDVSASAVEGPYNATSAAGTVADIVIDEPKITGDVFIEGTTYSVVGKAIPRGTKLTVHIEPNFGGLMKNAADGSWSKVKLKLLDPDGILLTPEKIDADTPENNVTSSDWSQLDTSEWRIGQWRMWITTDRDTCNDVDVSSPYYEFTVRKEELTIDAEEDAVDQGEDINVTITGNPFAFYYLTVTNVDTDNPPMILYTSDVVVLDEWGDAYPATGTPYLAAWVRTGGGCTANVSIDTTCAAERLYEITVYDAIYPVYPDFAPDDDVEEDDDDDVDVWVNPHEPRTIYVPDDYATIQEAVTAANPFDIIIVRDGTYTENVDFSVANLTIRSENGSDKTIVNALDPNDHVLEITVNYVNVSGFTIGGGWCGVYLRANYCNISNNTLSNNSIGINIEYSNHNILIKNKLSNNYYGNLLCSGHSKTDFDNVIDTTNTINDYPVYYYFDQKDRIIKNLNTSWIGFAYCSNFTIQNNSIHHGEGVSFVFCNDSRILKNKISNNSGNAFYKSKSNVISENEIHRNIDGLLLLSSDYNEIINNSLDSNEYGISLHYSKNNNLKRNNMSNQYKNLEIMGSLKIYYNNTIDDTNTIKGLPLYYYYDEYDLTIKDARTHYLGIASCDNVTIRNSDIGDLQISFNNQSTVLANNISDGMQIYVSNNTTVIQNNITGDVEISRSNNNTLKDNVMNAGRVYPFSSSVLIAKNLISGGGISFMYNSPLDLIIENNTIFDCEYGIECFRPRPVRGRGGGLFLDIGIPSQPSNPVTQKVIIKNNEILKNTYGISLRWWPHGTTITNNGILDNDWGIYLENVDSCTIANNTISNNENGVYLQGGCYDNLIYNNYFNNTKNAYDDGYNIWNITKTSEENIAGGGYLGGNYWSDYEGEDTDLLPDGLGDTLLPYNSSGNITNGGDWHPLVMAEEEPYTNIDVGVTSSITLADSSDLAAYLPPEYDGIDIGDAVVLNVNVTDNTSSTTDDAYTDITINVGDLDVATCTVFKTGTGFLQEVEDVNTLPTVDGEPSFSRDLVNKTVTARLYVGDPLLGVIPFVEAVFDTGTPDNPYPSISGIHNGTITLNQTILVSKLYTYSCSGTGGHTEYARIWNSTLNVTATWDGYNGDWHNLNFNDSFTLYENETYNYTIRTGSYPQIIHESPFNATGGTIRCTSFEDANGEIHTDWIPAIRLE
;
A
#
# COMPACT_ATOMS: atom_id res chain seq x y z
N MET A 1 14.84 -13.15 -20.52
CA MET A 1 16.08 -13.95 -20.64
C MET A 1 16.63 -14.21 -19.25
N ASN A 2 17.01 -15.46 -18.98
CA ASN A 2 17.81 -15.99 -17.86
C ASN A 2 17.32 -15.92 -16.39
N THR A 3 17.12 -17.14 -15.86
CA THR A 3 17.57 -17.72 -14.56
C THR A 3 17.03 -17.23 -13.21
N LYS A 4 16.05 -17.99 -12.69
CA LYS A 4 16.10 -18.98 -11.57
C LYS A 4 16.72 -18.65 -10.19
N GLU A 5 16.05 -19.27 -9.20
CA GLU A 5 16.39 -19.58 -7.79
C GLU A 5 16.04 -18.48 -6.77
N GLY A 6 15.22 -18.70 -5.74
CA GLY A 6 14.89 -19.87 -4.91
C GLY A 6 14.93 -19.36 -3.44
N VAL A 7 14.15 -19.76 -2.43
CA VAL A 7 13.86 -21.10 -1.91
C VAL A 7 13.02 -20.92 -0.60
N ASN A 8 11.94 -21.72 -0.43
CA ASN A 8 11.38 -22.38 0.79
C ASN A 8 11.07 -21.53 2.07
N CYS A 9 10.06 -21.79 2.94
CA CYS A 9 9.32 -23.01 3.29
C CYS A 9 8.38 -22.74 4.50
N GLY A 10 7.24 -23.46 4.56
CA GLY A 10 6.69 -24.10 5.78
C GLY A 10 5.75 -23.28 6.68
N PHE A 11 4.74 -23.84 7.37
CA PHE A 11 4.24 -25.21 7.46
C PHE A 11 2.95 -25.23 8.33
N GLY A 12 1.99 -26.09 7.98
CA GLY A 12 1.08 -26.80 8.90
C GLY A 12 -0.38 -26.31 8.98
N ARG A 13 -1.40 -27.17 9.14
CA ARG A 13 -1.52 -28.63 9.28
C ARG A 13 -3.04 -28.96 9.33
N GLY A 14 -3.48 -30.02 8.65
CA GLY A 14 -4.36 -31.03 9.29
C GLY A 14 -5.74 -31.38 8.71
N LYS A 15 -5.79 -32.43 7.85
CA LYS A 15 -6.69 -33.64 7.84
C LYS A 15 -8.24 -33.43 7.89
N ALA A 16 -9.10 -34.13 7.13
CA ALA A 16 -9.06 -35.52 6.65
C ALA A 16 -10.21 -35.89 5.67
N ILE A 17 -9.96 -36.92 4.83
CA ILE A 17 -10.86 -38.01 4.36
C ILE A 17 -11.59 -37.92 2.99
N ILE A 18 -10.96 -38.62 2.02
CA ILE A 18 -11.45 -39.61 1.01
C ILE A 18 -12.52 -39.20 -0.03
N GLY A 19 -12.14 -39.28 -1.32
CA GLY A 19 -13.09 -39.61 -2.40
C GLY A 19 -12.70 -39.23 -3.85
N ILE A 20 -11.70 -39.90 -4.44
CA ILE A 20 -11.59 -40.26 -5.88
C ILE A 20 -11.39 -39.13 -6.94
N VAL A 21 -10.55 -39.47 -7.93
CA VAL A 21 -10.15 -38.79 -9.19
C VAL A 21 -8.97 -37.82 -9.07
N LEU A 22 -7.77 -38.36 -9.27
CA LEU A 22 -6.55 -37.62 -9.54
C LEU A 22 -5.83 -38.33 -10.70
N THR A 23 -6.16 -37.92 -11.93
CA THR A 23 -5.38 -38.28 -13.12
C THR A 23 -5.46 -37.16 -14.16
N ALA A 24 -4.67 -36.11 -14.00
CA ALA A 24 -4.05 -35.37 -15.09
C ALA A 24 -3.10 -34.33 -14.51
N VAL A 25 -1.92 -34.21 -15.11
CA VAL A 25 -0.90 -33.19 -14.84
C VAL A 25 -0.03 -33.43 -13.59
N LEU A 26 0.85 -34.43 -13.68
CA LEU A 26 2.25 -34.36 -13.24
C LEU A 26 2.91 -35.69 -13.52
N PHE A 27 3.69 -35.79 -14.61
CA PHE A 27 5.02 -36.42 -14.60
C PHE A 27 5.74 -36.18 -15.94
N ALA A 28 6.10 -34.92 -16.18
CA ALA A 28 7.32 -34.56 -16.88
C ALA A 28 8.37 -34.19 -15.82
N SER A 29 8.78 -35.13 -14.96
CA SER A 29 10.00 -35.07 -14.13
C SER A 29 10.14 -36.28 -13.20
N VAL A 30 10.43 -37.44 -13.78
CA VAL A 30 11.37 -38.45 -13.20
C VAL A 30 12.17 -38.88 -14.43
N LEU A 31 13.27 -38.24 -14.81
CA LEU A 31 14.60 -38.62 -14.33
C LEU A 31 14.62 -39.91 -13.51
N GLY A 32 14.12 -40.97 -14.13
CA GLY A 32 14.34 -42.36 -13.75
C GLY A 32 15.23 -42.95 -14.82
N ALA A 33 16.54 -42.70 -14.70
CA ALA A 33 17.60 -43.27 -15.50
C ALA A 33 17.37 -43.25 -17.03
N LEU A 34 17.95 -42.24 -17.70
CA LEU A 34 18.59 -42.48 -18.99
C LEU A 34 19.59 -43.63 -18.78
N VAL A 35 19.13 -44.87 -18.92
CA VAL A 35 20.02 -45.98 -19.26
C VAL A 35 20.48 -45.64 -20.68
N PRO A 36 21.78 -45.58 -20.97
CA PRO A 36 22.22 -45.38 -22.34
C PRO A 36 21.65 -46.52 -23.17
N ILE A 37 20.67 -46.21 -24.01
CA ILE A 37 20.31 -47.04 -25.16
C ILE A 37 21.59 -47.06 -26.00
N SER A 38 22.31 -48.17 -25.99
CA SER A 38 23.60 -48.31 -26.68
C SER A 38 23.35 -48.21 -28.19
N ALA A 39 23.61 -47.04 -28.75
CA ALA A 39 23.77 -46.91 -30.19
C ALA A 39 25.03 -47.69 -30.59
N ARG A 40 24.85 -48.84 -31.25
CA ARG A 40 25.96 -49.57 -31.88
C ARG A 40 26.77 -48.59 -32.72
N ASP A 41 28.09 -48.75 -32.73
CA ASP A 41 28.94 -47.90 -33.54
C ASP A 41 28.57 -48.02 -35.03
N GLY A 42 29.03 -47.09 -35.87
CA GLY A 42 28.72 -47.09 -37.30
C GLY A 42 29.23 -48.32 -38.07
N ALA A 43 29.93 -49.25 -37.41
CA ALA A 43 30.46 -50.49 -37.97
C ALA A 43 29.72 -51.75 -37.49
N GLY A 44 28.75 -51.62 -36.57
CA GLY A 44 27.91 -52.74 -36.12
C GLY A 44 28.54 -53.68 -35.09
N ALA A 45 29.67 -53.29 -34.48
CA ALA A 45 30.34 -54.08 -33.46
C ALA A 45 29.72 -53.87 -32.07
N ILE A 46 29.65 -54.93 -31.26
CA ILE A 46 29.20 -54.89 -29.86
C ILE A 46 30.36 -54.45 -28.97
N GLU A 47 30.15 -53.38 -28.20
CA GLU A 47 31.11 -52.83 -27.26
C GLU A 47 30.81 -53.24 -25.81
N ARG A 48 31.79 -52.99 -24.94
CA ARG A 48 31.71 -53.38 -23.53
C ARG A 48 30.60 -52.61 -22.80
N GLY A 49 29.59 -53.32 -22.33
CA GLY A 49 28.45 -52.77 -21.59
C GLY A 49 27.18 -52.58 -22.41
N ASP A 50 27.20 -52.93 -23.69
CA ASP A 50 26.03 -52.88 -24.57
C ASP A 50 24.97 -53.93 -24.17
N ILE A 51 23.70 -53.61 -24.49
CA ILE A 51 22.56 -54.51 -24.31
C ILE A 51 22.35 -55.30 -25.61
N VAL A 52 22.27 -56.62 -25.51
CA VAL A 52 21.89 -57.54 -26.59
C VAL A 52 20.64 -58.31 -26.18
N PHE A 53 19.87 -58.80 -27.15
CA PHE A 53 18.57 -59.41 -26.85
C PHE A 53 18.58 -60.94 -27.02
N CYS A 54 17.80 -61.64 -26.21
CA CYS A 54 17.60 -63.08 -26.36
C CYS A 54 17.08 -63.42 -27.77
N GLY A 55 17.76 -64.34 -28.46
CA GLY A 55 17.38 -64.76 -29.82
C GLY A 55 17.91 -63.85 -30.94
N GLU A 56 18.74 -62.87 -30.62
CA GLU A 56 19.42 -62.04 -31.61
C GLU A 56 20.56 -62.82 -32.29
N GLU A 57 20.60 -62.84 -33.62
CA GLU A 57 21.57 -63.59 -34.43
C GLU A 57 22.54 -62.66 -35.20
N GLY A 58 23.75 -63.15 -35.48
CA GLY A 58 24.71 -62.50 -36.39
C GLY A 58 25.47 -61.28 -35.83
N LEU A 59 25.80 -61.27 -34.54
CA LEU A 59 26.47 -60.14 -33.87
C LEU A 59 28.01 -60.19 -33.96
N ASP A 60 28.67 -59.05 -34.12
CA ASP A 60 30.15 -58.97 -34.01
C ASP A 60 30.57 -58.59 -32.58
N VAL A 61 31.05 -59.56 -31.81
CA VAL A 61 31.59 -59.39 -30.45
C VAL A 61 33.13 -59.47 -30.42
N SER A 62 33.79 -59.36 -31.57
CA SER A 62 35.24 -59.55 -31.70
C SER A 62 36.07 -58.51 -30.94
N ALA A 63 35.48 -57.37 -30.61
CA ALA A 63 36.05 -56.35 -29.74
C ALA A 63 36.14 -56.78 -28.25
N ILE A 64 35.29 -57.72 -27.83
CA ILE A 64 35.14 -58.14 -26.43
C ILE A 64 35.82 -59.49 -26.19
N VAL A 65 35.69 -60.42 -27.14
CA VAL A 65 36.08 -61.82 -26.94
C VAL A 65 36.57 -62.46 -28.24
N VAL A 66 37.42 -63.50 -28.13
CA VAL A 66 37.91 -64.31 -29.27
C VAL A 66 37.07 -65.57 -29.46
N SER A 67 36.98 -66.08 -30.69
CA SER A 67 36.23 -67.30 -31.02
C SER A 67 36.68 -68.51 -30.17
N GLY A 68 35.73 -69.32 -29.72
CA GLY A 68 35.94 -70.48 -28.84
C GLY A 68 35.94 -70.16 -27.34
N SER A 69 35.60 -68.93 -26.96
CA SER A 69 35.49 -68.48 -25.55
C SER A 69 34.06 -68.63 -25.01
N TYR A 70 33.88 -68.31 -23.71
CA TYR A 70 32.57 -68.30 -23.08
C TYR A 70 32.32 -66.96 -22.40
N PHE A 71 31.08 -66.50 -22.48
CA PHE A 71 30.52 -65.53 -21.54
C PHE A 71 30.02 -66.28 -20.31
N TYR A 72 30.44 -65.84 -19.14
CA TYR A 72 30.03 -66.36 -17.85
C TYR A 72 29.11 -65.36 -17.16
N GLY A 73 27.97 -65.84 -16.67
CA GLY A 73 27.04 -65.01 -15.91
C GLY A 73 27.67 -64.54 -14.60
N MET A 74 27.42 -63.29 -14.25
CA MET A 74 28.08 -62.65 -13.12
C MET A 74 27.59 -63.18 -11.78
N THR A 75 28.53 -63.45 -10.86
CA THR A 75 28.26 -63.88 -9.49
C THR A 75 27.43 -62.85 -8.73
N GLY A 76 26.41 -63.30 -7.99
CA GLY A 76 25.49 -62.43 -7.24
C GLY A 76 24.36 -61.81 -8.07
N THR A 77 24.14 -62.28 -9.31
CA THR A 77 23.07 -61.80 -10.20
C THR A 77 22.21 -62.96 -10.71
N THR A 78 21.12 -62.68 -11.45
CA THR A 78 20.22 -63.70 -12.05
C THR A 78 20.93 -64.67 -12.98
N THR A 79 22.07 -64.27 -13.56
CA THR A 79 22.85 -65.08 -14.49
C THR A 79 23.90 -65.96 -13.80
N GLU A 80 24.02 -65.93 -12.46
CA GLU A 80 25.05 -66.68 -11.73
C GLU A 80 25.00 -68.18 -12.08
N GLY A 81 26.12 -68.67 -12.64
CA GLY A 81 26.26 -70.07 -13.08
C GLY A 81 25.82 -70.36 -14.52
N ALA A 82 25.24 -69.39 -15.23
CA ALA A 82 24.96 -69.49 -16.67
C ALA A 82 26.24 -69.29 -17.49
N THR A 83 26.34 -69.97 -18.64
CA THR A 83 27.44 -69.82 -19.59
C THR A 83 26.91 -69.79 -21.01
N ILE A 84 27.42 -68.88 -21.84
CA ILE A 84 27.12 -68.78 -23.26
C ILE A 84 28.40 -68.99 -24.05
N PHE A 85 28.38 -69.93 -25.00
CA PHE A 85 29.54 -70.25 -25.81
C PHE A 85 29.60 -69.36 -27.05
N VAL A 86 30.77 -68.80 -27.34
CA VAL A 86 31.02 -67.98 -28.54
C VAL A 86 31.76 -68.85 -29.55
N ALA A 87 31.04 -69.42 -30.51
CA ALA A 87 31.61 -70.29 -31.53
C ALA A 87 32.44 -69.49 -32.56
N ASP A 88 31.86 -68.42 -33.09
CA ASP A 88 32.47 -67.38 -33.91
C ASP A 88 32.22 -66.04 -33.21
N ASN A 89 33.23 -65.18 -33.15
CA ASN A 89 33.12 -63.87 -32.49
C ASN A 89 32.74 -62.75 -33.47
N THR A 90 32.64 -63.03 -34.77
CA THR A 90 32.18 -62.10 -35.81
C THR A 90 30.77 -62.41 -36.33
N ASP A 91 30.17 -63.50 -35.82
CA ASP A 91 28.84 -64.02 -36.19
C ASP A 91 28.25 -64.73 -34.95
N PHE A 92 28.06 -63.95 -33.88
CA PHE A 92 27.66 -64.43 -32.56
C PHE A 92 26.15 -64.40 -32.40
N ASP A 93 25.57 -65.56 -32.06
CA ASP A 93 24.15 -65.70 -31.80
C ASP A 93 23.88 -65.78 -30.29
N VAL A 94 22.97 -64.93 -29.81
CA VAL A 94 22.46 -64.99 -28.45
C VAL A 94 21.34 -66.03 -28.40
N SER A 95 21.56 -67.11 -27.66
CA SER A 95 20.52 -68.15 -27.49
C SER A 95 19.19 -67.53 -27.05
N ALA A 96 18.09 -67.90 -27.70
CA ALA A 96 16.74 -67.52 -27.28
C ALA A 96 16.37 -68.01 -25.85
N SER A 97 17.14 -68.95 -25.30
CA SER A 97 17.02 -69.44 -23.92
C SER A 97 18.09 -68.90 -22.96
N ALA A 98 18.84 -67.87 -23.37
CA ALA A 98 19.78 -67.18 -22.49
C ALA A 98 19.06 -66.63 -21.26
N VAL A 99 19.77 -66.58 -20.13
CA VAL A 99 19.21 -66.03 -18.89
C VAL A 99 19.42 -64.52 -18.91
N GLU A 100 18.36 -63.75 -18.69
CA GLU A 100 18.45 -62.29 -18.65
C GLU A 100 19.39 -61.80 -17.54
N GLY A 101 20.21 -60.80 -17.87
CA GLY A 101 21.14 -60.13 -16.96
C GLY A 101 22.57 -60.04 -17.48
N PRO A 102 23.52 -59.67 -16.62
CA PRO A 102 24.89 -59.31 -17.04
C PRO A 102 25.82 -60.52 -17.19
N TYR A 103 26.72 -60.47 -18.18
CA TYR A 103 27.71 -61.50 -18.49
C TYR A 103 29.14 -60.93 -18.64
N ASN A 104 30.17 -61.75 -18.37
CA ASN A 104 31.59 -61.40 -18.50
C ASN A 104 32.38 -62.48 -19.25
N ALA A 105 33.31 -62.09 -20.13
CA ALA A 105 34.11 -62.98 -20.98
C ALA A 105 35.27 -63.69 -20.23
N THR A 106 35.56 -63.30 -18.97
CA THR A 106 36.62 -63.87 -18.12
C THR A 106 36.06 -64.64 -16.93
N SER A 107 36.85 -65.54 -16.34
CA SER A 107 36.38 -66.42 -15.26
C SER A 107 35.97 -65.64 -13.99
N ALA A 108 34.66 -65.51 -13.76
CA ALA A 108 33.89 -65.18 -12.54
C ALA A 108 34.39 -64.12 -11.52
N ALA A 109 35.53 -63.42 -11.70
CA ALA A 109 36.05 -62.48 -10.70
C ALA A 109 36.68 -61.22 -11.32
N GLY A 110 35.89 -60.16 -11.46
CA GLY A 110 36.34 -58.79 -11.80
C GLY A 110 35.18 -57.89 -12.28
N THR A 111 34.74 -56.94 -11.45
CA THR A 111 33.49 -56.17 -11.58
C THR A 111 33.49 -55.13 -12.72
N VAL A 112 33.00 -55.53 -13.91
CA VAL A 112 32.18 -54.81 -14.92
C VAL A 112 31.57 -55.89 -15.86
N ALA A 113 30.30 -55.78 -16.26
CA ALA A 113 29.68 -56.66 -17.26
C ALA A 113 30.22 -56.33 -18.66
N ASP A 114 30.58 -57.32 -19.46
CA ASP A 114 31.05 -57.08 -20.82
C ASP A 114 29.89 -56.91 -21.80
N ILE A 115 28.76 -57.60 -21.55
CA ILE A 115 27.47 -57.38 -22.22
C ILE A 115 26.33 -57.60 -21.20
N VAL A 116 25.16 -57.07 -21.50
CA VAL A 116 23.91 -57.33 -20.76
C VAL A 116 22.91 -57.98 -21.71
N ILE A 117 22.27 -59.08 -21.29
CA ILE A 117 21.24 -59.76 -22.09
C ILE A 117 19.86 -59.42 -21.53
N ASP A 118 18.93 -59.01 -22.40
CA ASP A 118 17.53 -58.70 -22.05
C ASP A 118 16.52 -59.37 -23.00
N GLU A 119 15.24 -59.45 -22.60
CA GLU A 119 14.16 -59.99 -23.43
C GLU A 119 13.58 -58.90 -24.36
N PRO A 120 13.50 -59.13 -25.68
CA PRO A 120 12.94 -58.15 -26.60
C PRO A 120 11.41 -58.04 -26.45
N LYS A 121 10.88 -56.81 -26.38
CA LYS A 121 9.44 -56.49 -26.26
C LYS A 121 9.06 -55.30 -27.12
N ILE A 122 7.85 -55.35 -27.70
CA ILE A 122 7.27 -54.23 -28.44
C ILE A 122 5.88 -53.90 -27.91
N THR A 123 5.69 -52.67 -27.46
CA THR A 123 4.41 -52.11 -27.00
C THR A 123 4.03 -50.89 -27.83
N GLY A 124 2.93 -50.23 -27.48
CA GLY A 124 2.38 -49.12 -28.23
C GLY A 124 0.93 -48.83 -27.84
N ASP A 125 0.31 -47.92 -28.58
CA ASP A 125 -1.10 -47.57 -28.41
C ASP A 125 -1.64 -47.00 -29.73
N VAL A 126 -2.97 -46.90 -29.84
CA VAL A 126 -3.68 -46.40 -31.02
C VAL A 126 -4.45 -45.16 -30.64
N PHE A 127 -4.09 -44.04 -31.25
CA PHE A 127 -4.67 -42.73 -30.99
C PHE A 127 -5.51 -42.26 -32.17
N ILE A 128 -6.41 -41.31 -31.90
CA ILE A 128 -6.95 -40.49 -32.97
C ILE A 128 -5.86 -39.52 -33.44
N GLU A 129 -5.66 -39.43 -34.75
CA GLU A 129 -4.59 -38.63 -35.36
C GLU A 129 -4.65 -37.16 -34.92
N GLY A 130 -3.51 -36.62 -34.48
CA GLY A 130 -3.40 -35.24 -33.96
C GLY A 130 -3.83 -35.04 -32.50
N THR A 131 -4.16 -36.11 -31.78
CA THR A 131 -4.61 -36.06 -30.37
C THR A 131 -3.84 -37.01 -29.46
N THR A 132 -4.08 -36.92 -28.15
CA THR A 132 -3.58 -37.86 -27.14
C THR A 132 -4.64 -38.89 -26.70
N TYR A 133 -5.76 -39.01 -27.42
CA TYR A 133 -6.87 -39.88 -27.04
C TYR A 133 -6.72 -41.29 -27.61
N SER A 134 -6.51 -42.28 -26.74
CA SER A 134 -6.45 -43.70 -27.13
C SER A 134 -7.82 -44.24 -27.50
N VAL A 135 -7.90 -45.00 -28.59
CA VAL A 135 -9.12 -45.67 -29.05
C VAL A 135 -9.28 -47.09 -28.50
N VAL A 136 -8.27 -47.62 -27.79
CA VAL A 136 -8.27 -49.00 -27.31
C VAL A 136 -9.41 -49.22 -26.30
N GLY A 137 -10.27 -50.19 -26.60
CA GLY A 137 -11.48 -50.51 -25.86
C GLY A 137 -12.67 -49.57 -26.12
N LYS A 138 -12.57 -48.64 -27.07
CA LYS A 138 -13.59 -47.62 -27.36
C LYS A 138 -14.33 -47.88 -28.68
N ALA A 139 -15.46 -47.20 -28.85
CA ALA A 139 -16.24 -47.21 -30.09
C ALA A 139 -16.09 -45.86 -30.81
N ILE A 140 -15.51 -45.86 -32.00
CA ILE A 140 -15.21 -44.66 -32.78
C ILE A 140 -16.05 -44.62 -34.07
N PRO A 141 -16.43 -43.42 -34.55
CA PRO A 141 -17.15 -43.27 -35.80
C PRO A 141 -16.28 -43.65 -37.02
N ARG A 142 -16.90 -44.26 -38.03
CA ARG A 142 -16.26 -44.56 -39.32
C ARG A 142 -15.90 -43.26 -40.05
N GLY A 143 -14.63 -43.06 -40.38
CA GLY A 143 -14.12 -41.78 -40.93
C GLY A 143 -13.06 -41.14 -40.04
N THR A 144 -12.94 -41.62 -38.79
CA THR A 144 -11.86 -41.25 -37.87
C THR A 144 -10.50 -41.68 -38.44
N LYS A 145 -9.51 -40.77 -38.46
CA LYS A 145 -8.12 -41.09 -38.82
C LYS A 145 -7.32 -41.47 -37.59
N LEU A 146 -6.50 -42.50 -37.69
CA LEU A 146 -5.76 -43.06 -36.56
C LEU A 146 -4.24 -42.87 -36.69
N THR A 147 -3.58 -42.76 -35.54
CA THR A 147 -2.12 -42.81 -35.39
C THR A 147 -1.75 -43.97 -34.46
N VAL A 148 -0.73 -44.75 -34.82
CA VAL A 148 -0.18 -45.81 -33.97
C VAL A 148 1.14 -45.36 -33.38
N HIS A 149 1.22 -45.28 -32.06
CA HIS A 149 2.47 -45.06 -31.36
C HIS A 149 3.14 -46.40 -31.07
N ILE A 150 4.44 -46.50 -31.29
CA ILE A 150 5.22 -47.73 -31.14
C ILE A 150 6.33 -47.51 -30.11
N GLU A 151 6.38 -48.37 -29.10
CA GLU A 151 7.34 -48.28 -27.99
C GLU A 151 8.07 -49.61 -27.82
N PRO A 152 9.17 -49.87 -28.56
CA PRO A 152 10.01 -51.03 -28.31
C PRO A 152 10.94 -50.78 -27.11
N ASN A 153 11.24 -51.82 -26.32
CA ASN A 153 12.25 -51.73 -25.25
C ASN A 153 13.70 -51.81 -25.79
N PHE A 154 13.86 -52.09 -27.08
CA PHE A 154 15.08 -51.92 -27.84
C PHE A 154 15.02 -50.55 -28.54
N GLY A 155 15.81 -49.59 -28.07
CA GLY A 155 15.69 -48.21 -28.53
C GLY A 155 16.10 -48.02 -30.00
N GLY A 156 15.33 -47.20 -30.72
CA GLY A 156 15.70 -46.65 -32.03
C GLY A 156 15.99 -47.66 -33.14
N LEU A 157 15.21 -48.74 -33.27
CA LEU A 157 15.21 -49.68 -34.40
C LEU A 157 16.60 -50.30 -34.71
N MET A 158 16.98 -51.40 -34.04
CA MET A 158 18.29 -52.10 -34.21
C MET A 158 18.91 -51.95 -35.61
N LYS A 159 20.17 -51.51 -35.70
CA LYS A 159 20.83 -51.49 -37.01
C LYS A 159 21.11 -52.92 -37.48
N ASN A 160 20.78 -53.21 -38.73
CA ASN A 160 21.12 -54.47 -39.37
C ASN A 160 22.64 -54.65 -39.32
N ALA A 161 23.11 -55.77 -38.77
CA ALA A 161 24.54 -56.05 -38.60
C ALA A 161 25.31 -56.12 -39.95
N ALA A 162 24.64 -56.42 -41.05
CA ALA A 162 25.26 -56.57 -42.37
C ALA A 162 25.50 -55.24 -43.11
N ASP A 163 24.64 -54.22 -42.93
CA ASP A 163 24.67 -52.99 -43.73
C ASP A 163 24.44 -51.68 -42.98
N GLY A 164 24.13 -51.72 -41.67
CA GLY A 164 23.95 -50.56 -40.82
C GLY A 164 22.64 -49.78 -41.00
N SER A 165 21.69 -50.29 -41.82
CA SER A 165 20.34 -49.72 -41.95
C SER A 165 19.50 -49.93 -40.69
N TRP A 166 18.56 -49.03 -40.39
CA TRP A 166 17.68 -49.14 -39.20
C TRP A 166 16.65 -50.27 -39.38
N SER A 167 16.30 -50.95 -38.28
CA SER A 167 15.28 -52.00 -38.24
C SER A 167 13.90 -51.50 -38.67
N LYS A 168 13.04 -52.39 -39.17
CA LYS A 168 11.66 -52.07 -39.52
C LYS A 168 10.66 -52.88 -38.69
N VAL A 169 9.44 -52.39 -38.59
CA VAL A 169 8.30 -53.08 -37.96
C VAL A 169 7.17 -53.27 -38.98
N LYS A 170 6.22 -54.16 -38.66
CA LYS A 170 5.04 -54.46 -39.46
C LYS A 170 3.80 -54.27 -38.60
N LEU A 171 2.88 -53.42 -39.07
CA LEU A 171 1.54 -53.32 -38.51
C LEU A 171 0.64 -54.37 -39.15
N LYS A 172 -0.22 -54.99 -38.33
CA LYS A 172 -1.19 -55.99 -38.77
C LYS A 172 -2.57 -55.62 -38.25
N LEU A 173 -3.56 -55.70 -39.12
CA LEU A 173 -4.93 -55.31 -38.86
C LEU A 173 -5.90 -56.43 -39.26
N LEU A 174 -6.72 -56.87 -38.31
CA LEU A 174 -7.83 -57.80 -38.50
C LEU A 174 -9.13 -57.00 -38.56
N ASP A 175 -9.90 -57.26 -39.62
CA ASP A 175 -11.27 -56.77 -39.74
C ASP A 175 -12.24 -57.54 -38.81
N PRO A 176 -13.51 -57.10 -38.69
CA PRO A 176 -14.50 -57.74 -37.82
C PRO A 176 -14.84 -59.18 -38.16
N ASP A 177 -14.59 -59.62 -39.40
CA ASP A 177 -14.78 -61.00 -39.84
C ASP A 177 -13.53 -61.88 -39.57
N GLY A 178 -12.46 -61.29 -39.02
CA GLY A 178 -11.19 -61.95 -38.73
C GLY A 178 -10.31 -62.12 -39.96
N ILE A 179 -10.54 -61.34 -41.03
CA ILE A 179 -9.70 -61.31 -42.22
C ILE A 179 -8.55 -60.34 -41.98
N LEU A 180 -7.32 -60.81 -42.20
CA LEU A 180 -6.11 -59.99 -42.11
C LEU A 180 -5.99 -59.12 -43.36
N LEU A 181 -6.10 -57.80 -43.21
CA LEU A 181 -6.04 -56.82 -44.30
C LEU A 181 -4.58 -56.41 -44.59
N THR A 182 -3.80 -57.37 -45.08
CA THR A 182 -2.46 -57.25 -45.73
C THR A 182 -1.25 -56.63 -45.00
N PRO A 183 -0.01 -57.00 -45.41
CA PRO A 183 1.24 -56.66 -44.74
C PRO A 183 2.16 -55.79 -45.63
N GLU A 184 2.26 -54.49 -45.35
CA GLU A 184 3.31 -53.64 -45.93
C GLU A 184 4.43 -53.44 -44.90
N LYS A 185 5.70 -53.53 -45.32
CA LYS A 185 6.84 -53.19 -44.45
C LYS A 185 6.81 -51.67 -44.30
N ILE A 186 6.48 -51.15 -43.12
CA ILE A 186 6.43 -49.71 -42.87
C ILE A 186 7.78 -49.31 -42.28
N ASP A 187 8.46 -48.34 -42.90
CA ASP A 187 9.63 -47.69 -42.30
C ASP A 187 9.15 -46.90 -41.09
N ALA A 188 9.42 -47.37 -39.88
CA ALA A 188 9.21 -46.59 -38.66
C ALA A 188 10.34 -45.56 -38.44
N ASP A 189 11.01 -45.13 -39.50
CA ASP A 189 12.21 -44.29 -39.46
C ASP A 189 11.84 -42.80 -39.37
N THR A 190 10.87 -42.47 -38.51
CA THR A 190 10.60 -41.10 -38.07
C THR A 190 11.05 -40.96 -36.60
N PRO A 191 11.63 -39.81 -36.19
CA PRO A 191 12.22 -39.63 -34.85
C PRO A 191 11.27 -39.83 -33.65
N GLU A 192 9.97 -40.05 -33.88
CA GLU A 192 8.91 -40.04 -32.87
C GLU A 192 8.17 -41.39 -32.69
N ASN A 193 8.55 -42.44 -33.45
CA ASN A 193 7.89 -43.77 -33.43
C ASN A 193 6.35 -43.74 -33.66
N ASN A 194 5.85 -42.82 -34.48
CA ASN A 194 4.43 -42.70 -34.82
C ASN A 194 4.17 -43.10 -36.27
N VAL A 195 3.14 -43.92 -36.50
CA VAL A 195 2.61 -44.24 -37.85
C VAL A 195 1.25 -43.58 -38.01
N THR A 196 1.13 -42.62 -38.93
CA THR A 196 -0.11 -41.87 -39.19
C THR A 196 -0.87 -42.41 -40.40
N SER A 197 -2.09 -41.92 -40.65
CA SER A 197 -2.84 -42.27 -41.88
C SER A 197 -2.13 -41.84 -43.17
N SER A 198 -1.23 -40.85 -43.08
CA SER A 198 -0.39 -40.44 -44.22
C SER A 198 0.74 -41.44 -44.51
N ASP A 199 1.23 -42.13 -43.49
CA ASP A 199 2.26 -43.19 -43.61
C ASP A 199 1.63 -44.54 -43.99
N TRP A 200 0.42 -44.81 -43.49
CA TRP A 200 -0.35 -46.01 -43.81
C TRP A 200 -1.83 -45.69 -44.00
N SER A 201 -2.24 -45.58 -45.27
CA SER A 201 -3.62 -45.23 -45.65
C SER A 201 -4.73 -46.11 -45.04
N GLN A 202 -4.39 -47.32 -44.58
CA GLN A 202 -5.35 -48.19 -43.90
C GLN A 202 -5.77 -47.64 -42.53
N LEU A 203 -5.01 -46.73 -41.90
CA LEU A 203 -5.41 -46.06 -40.64
C LEU A 203 -6.47 -44.97 -40.83
N ASP A 204 -6.87 -44.69 -42.07
CA ASP A 204 -8.08 -43.92 -42.36
C ASP A 204 -9.30 -44.86 -42.33
N THR A 205 -10.16 -44.70 -41.32
CA THR A 205 -11.29 -45.61 -41.13
C THR A 205 -12.48 -45.34 -42.05
N SER A 206 -12.39 -44.37 -42.98
CA SER A 206 -13.51 -43.98 -43.86
C SER A 206 -14.14 -45.15 -44.62
N GLU A 207 -13.33 -46.11 -45.04
CA GLU A 207 -13.75 -47.30 -45.80
C GLU A 207 -13.87 -48.57 -44.93
N TRP A 208 -13.70 -48.45 -43.61
CA TRP A 208 -13.75 -49.59 -42.71
C TRP A 208 -15.18 -50.09 -42.52
N ARG A 209 -15.31 -51.41 -42.34
CA ARG A 209 -16.55 -52.04 -41.90
C ARG A 209 -16.85 -51.69 -40.44
N ILE A 210 -18.13 -51.57 -40.13
CA ILE A 210 -18.63 -51.46 -38.76
C ILE A 210 -18.38 -52.79 -38.03
N GLY A 211 -17.91 -52.72 -36.79
CA GLY A 211 -17.62 -53.88 -35.94
C GLY A 211 -16.30 -53.74 -35.17
N GLN A 212 -15.91 -54.80 -34.46
CA GLN A 212 -14.69 -54.82 -33.67
C GLN A 212 -13.46 -55.08 -34.56
N TRP A 213 -12.46 -54.22 -34.45
CA TRP A 213 -11.18 -54.31 -35.14
C TRP A 213 -10.07 -54.65 -34.15
N ARG A 214 -9.05 -55.36 -34.63
CA ARG A 214 -7.89 -55.75 -33.81
C ARG A 214 -6.59 -55.45 -34.55
N MET A 215 -5.71 -54.70 -33.90
CA MET A 215 -4.41 -54.32 -34.45
C MET A 215 -3.27 -54.80 -33.56
N TRP A 216 -2.13 -55.14 -34.14
CA TRP A 216 -0.91 -55.44 -33.39
C TRP A 216 0.33 -55.16 -34.23
N ILE A 217 1.46 -55.05 -33.55
CA ILE A 217 2.74 -54.65 -34.10
C ILE A 217 3.67 -55.86 -34.03
N THR A 218 4.42 -56.15 -35.11
CA THR A 218 5.41 -57.24 -35.14
C THR A 218 6.73 -56.75 -35.70
N THR A 219 7.87 -57.27 -35.25
CA THR A 219 9.17 -56.90 -35.82
C THR A 219 9.35 -57.46 -37.24
N ASP A 220 10.14 -56.77 -38.08
CA ASP A 220 10.61 -57.32 -39.34
C ASP A 220 11.92 -58.07 -39.14
N ARG A 221 11.79 -59.38 -38.96
CA ARG A 221 12.87 -60.34 -38.69
C ARG A 221 14.14 -60.13 -39.55
N ASP A 222 13.99 -59.81 -40.84
CA ASP A 222 15.11 -59.60 -41.77
C ASP A 222 16.00 -58.38 -41.42
N THR A 223 15.42 -57.40 -40.73
CA THR A 223 16.08 -56.11 -40.40
C THR A 223 16.40 -56.00 -38.91
N CYS A 224 15.73 -56.82 -38.09
CA CYS A 224 15.84 -56.87 -36.63
C CYS A 224 16.77 -57.98 -36.13
N ASN A 225 17.81 -58.36 -36.90
CA ASN A 225 18.76 -59.43 -36.53
C ASN A 225 18.07 -60.71 -36.00
N ASP A 226 17.04 -61.14 -36.74
CA ASP A 226 16.20 -62.31 -36.45
C ASP A 226 15.32 -62.26 -35.19
N VAL A 227 15.29 -61.13 -34.46
CA VAL A 227 14.36 -60.91 -33.34
C VAL A 227 12.92 -60.88 -33.86
N ASP A 228 12.10 -61.84 -33.41
CA ASP A 228 10.70 -62.03 -33.81
C ASP A 228 9.77 -61.86 -32.60
N VAL A 229 9.31 -60.63 -32.38
CA VAL A 229 8.41 -60.28 -31.26
C VAL A 229 7.17 -59.54 -31.75
N SER A 230 6.07 -59.69 -31.00
CA SER A 230 4.77 -59.10 -31.32
C SER A 230 4.18 -58.41 -30.10
N SER A 231 3.48 -57.29 -30.30
CA SER A 231 2.70 -56.64 -29.27
C SER A 231 1.43 -57.44 -28.94
N PRO A 232 0.76 -57.15 -27.81
CA PRO A 232 -0.64 -57.54 -27.61
C PRO A 232 -1.56 -56.97 -28.70
N TYR A 233 -2.79 -57.47 -28.76
CA TYR A 233 -3.85 -56.89 -29.60
C TYR A 233 -4.39 -55.60 -28.98
N TYR A 234 -4.46 -54.55 -29.80
CA TYR A 234 -5.20 -53.33 -29.55
C TYR A 234 -6.59 -53.48 -30.19
N GLU A 235 -7.62 -53.62 -29.37
CA GLU A 235 -9.00 -53.85 -29.83
C GLU A 235 -9.83 -52.57 -29.71
N PHE A 236 -10.62 -52.23 -30.73
CA PHE A 236 -11.54 -51.10 -30.71
C PHE A 236 -12.69 -51.34 -31.69
N THR A 237 -13.80 -50.62 -31.57
CA THR A 237 -14.99 -50.82 -32.41
C THR A 237 -15.17 -49.64 -33.34
N VAL A 238 -15.36 -49.90 -34.63
CA VAL A 238 -15.83 -48.87 -35.58
C VAL A 238 -17.35 -48.94 -35.65
N ARG A 239 -18.05 -47.84 -35.41
CA ARG A 239 -19.52 -47.73 -35.45
C ARG A 239 -20.00 -46.84 -36.60
N LYS A 240 -21.30 -46.94 -36.90
CA LYS A 240 -21.98 -45.98 -37.78
C LYS A 240 -22.05 -44.63 -37.05
N GLU A 241 -21.81 -43.53 -37.75
CA GLU A 241 -22.02 -42.16 -37.25
C GLU A 241 -23.53 -41.92 -37.17
N GLU A 242 -24.06 -41.81 -35.95
CA GLU A 242 -25.39 -41.26 -35.64
C GLU A 242 -25.21 -40.43 -34.35
N LEU A 243 -25.67 -39.18 -34.37
CA LEU A 243 -25.87 -38.35 -33.17
C LEU A 243 -27.09 -38.91 -32.44
N THR A 244 -26.99 -39.20 -31.15
CA THR A 244 -28.14 -39.64 -30.35
C THR A 244 -28.18 -38.98 -28.97
N ILE A 245 -29.38 -38.86 -28.40
CA ILE A 245 -29.62 -38.43 -27.02
C ILE A 245 -30.53 -39.42 -26.29
N ASP A 246 -30.13 -39.84 -25.09
CA ASP A 246 -30.92 -40.74 -24.24
C ASP A 246 -31.09 -40.12 -22.85
N ALA A 247 -32.33 -40.05 -22.33
CA ALA A 247 -32.59 -39.70 -20.93
C ALA A 247 -32.46 -40.94 -20.01
N GLU A 248 -31.98 -40.74 -18.78
CA GLU A 248 -31.93 -41.83 -17.79
C GLU A 248 -33.34 -42.28 -17.36
N GLU A 249 -34.29 -41.34 -17.27
CA GLU A 249 -35.68 -41.57 -16.88
C GLU A 249 -36.65 -40.76 -17.77
N ASP A 250 -37.80 -41.35 -18.11
CA ASP A 250 -38.86 -40.69 -18.91
C ASP A 250 -39.66 -39.64 -18.09
N ALA A 251 -39.51 -39.63 -16.77
CA ALA A 251 -40.14 -38.67 -15.88
C ALA A 251 -39.34 -38.52 -14.58
N VAL A 252 -39.23 -37.28 -14.08
CA VAL A 252 -38.57 -36.95 -12.80
C VAL A 252 -39.50 -36.12 -11.92
N ASP A 253 -39.28 -36.13 -10.61
CA ASP A 253 -39.98 -35.21 -9.71
C ASP A 253 -39.31 -33.82 -9.72
N GLN A 254 -40.10 -32.75 -9.60
CA GLN A 254 -39.57 -31.37 -9.54
C GLN A 254 -38.56 -31.22 -8.38
N GLY A 255 -37.31 -30.87 -8.71
CA GLY A 255 -36.18 -30.85 -7.78
C GLY A 255 -35.20 -32.04 -7.95
N GLU A 256 -35.52 -33.01 -8.80
CA GLU A 256 -34.59 -34.03 -9.29
C GLU A 256 -34.05 -33.64 -10.68
N ASP A 257 -32.75 -33.80 -10.91
CA ASP A 257 -32.13 -33.43 -12.19
C ASP A 257 -32.55 -34.39 -13.32
N ILE A 258 -32.88 -33.86 -14.50
CA ILE A 258 -32.98 -34.67 -15.71
C ILE A 258 -31.56 -34.95 -16.20
N ASN A 259 -31.15 -36.21 -16.20
CA ASN A 259 -29.85 -36.63 -16.74
C ASN A 259 -30.03 -37.17 -18.16
N VAL A 260 -29.28 -36.62 -19.11
CA VAL A 260 -29.23 -37.06 -20.51
C VAL A 260 -27.80 -37.43 -20.92
N THR A 261 -27.67 -38.47 -21.74
CA THR A 261 -26.42 -38.91 -22.35
C THR A 261 -26.47 -38.64 -23.86
N ILE A 262 -25.55 -37.81 -24.34
CA ILE A 262 -25.43 -37.47 -25.77
C ILE A 262 -24.28 -38.27 -26.37
N THR A 263 -24.52 -39.01 -27.45
CA THR A 263 -23.50 -39.81 -28.15
C THR A 263 -23.27 -39.26 -29.56
N GLY A 264 -22.01 -38.97 -29.92
CA GLY A 264 -21.69 -38.35 -31.22
C GLY A 264 -20.20 -38.35 -31.57
N ASN A 265 -19.85 -37.73 -32.70
CA ASN A 265 -18.47 -37.41 -33.12
C ASN A 265 -17.70 -36.70 -31.98
N PRO A 266 -16.52 -37.22 -31.57
CA PRO A 266 -15.71 -36.69 -30.47
C PRO A 266 -15.07 -35.30 -30.74
N PHE A 267 -15.13 -34.82 -31.98
CA PHE A 267 -14.59 -33.52 -32.41
C PHE A 267 -15.65 -32.46 -32.73
N ALA A 268 -16.92 -32.84 -32.73
CA ALA A 268 -18.02 -31.91 -32.95
C ALA A 268 -18.45 -31.27 -31.63
N PHE A 269 -18.91 -30.03 -31.73
CA PHE A 269 -19.73 -29.41 -30.70
C PHE A 269 -21.18 -29.59 -31.13
N TYR A 270 -21.98 -30.16 -30.25
CA TYR A 270 -23.41 -30.26 -30.45
C TYR A 270 -24.09 -29.11 -29.74
N TYR A 271 -25.20 -28.64 -30.28
CA TYR A 271 -26.01 -27.62 -29.65
C TYR A 271 -27.22 -28.29 -28.98
N LEU A 272 -27.27 -28.23 -27.65
CA LEU A 272 -28.37 -28.79 -26.86
C LEU A 272 -29.37 -27.68 -26.54
N THR A 273 -30.66 -27.96 -26.66
CA THR A 273 -31.73 -27.04 -26.28
C THR A 273 -32.80 -27.75 -25.45
N VAL A 274 -33.47 -27.00 -24.58
CA VAL A 274 -34.64 -27.43 -23.82
C VAL A 274 -35.81 -26.54 -24.22
N THR A 275 -36.82 -27.12 -24.84
CA THR A 275 -37.99 -26.44 -25.39
C THR A 275 -39.25 -26.76 -24.58
N ASN A 276 -40.40 -26.21 -25.00
CA ASN A 276 -41.68 -26.27 -24.27
C ASN A 276 -41.65 -25.65 -22.84
N VAL A 277 -40.72 -24.73 -22.61
CA VAL A 277 -40.41 -24.16 -21.30
C VAL A 277 -41.44 -23.12 -20.84
N ASP A 278 -41.73 -23.09 -19.53
CA ASP A 278 -42.39 -21.95 -18.90
C ASP A 278 -41.37 -20.83 -18.67
N THR A 279 -41.57 -19.65 -19.27
CA THR A 279 -40.64 -18.53 -19.09
C THR A 279 -40.58 -18.04 -17.64
N ASP A 280 -41.63 -18.28 -16.85
CA ASP A 280 -41.67 -17.87 -15.45
C ASP A 280 -41.05 -18.93 -14.52
N ASN A 281 -40.91 -20.19 -14.98
CA ASN A 281 -40.43 -21.33 -14.21
C ASN A 281 -39.61 -22.30 -15.09
N PRO A 282 -38.44 -21.87 -15.61
CA PRO A 282 -37.65 -22.68 -16.52
C PRO A 282 -36.78 -23.73 -15.78
N PRO A 283 -36.54 -24.91 -16.38
CA PRO A 283 -35.42 -25.78 -15.99
C PRO A 283 -34.07 -25.12 -16.34
N MET A 284 -32.96 -25.65 -15.82
CA MET A 284 -31.63 -25.09 -16.04
C MET A 284 -30.60 -26.17 -16.38
N ILE A 285 -29.94 -26.06 -17.53
CA ILE A 285 -28.80 -26.93 -17.86
C ILE A 285 -27.64 -26.64 -16.87
N LEU A 286 -27.16 -27.66 -16.15
CA LEU A 286 -26.07 -27.57 -15.18
C LEU A 286 -24.69 -27.65 -15.85
N TYR A 287 -23.71 -26.96 -15.26
CA TYR A 287 -22.33 -26.99 -15.75
C TYR A 287 -21.56 -28.21 -15.29
N THR A 288 -21.12 -29.00 -16.27
CA THR A 288 -20.16 -30.10 -16.09
C THR A 288 -19.00 -29.90 -17.05
N SER A 289 -17.97 -30.76 -16.98
CA SER A 289 -16.85 -30.73 -17.94
C SER A 289 -17.28 -30.87 -19.40
N ASP A 290 -18.47 -31.42 -19.64
CA ASP A 290 -18.96 -31.78 -20.97
C ASP A 290 -19.86 -30.67 -21.56
N VAL A 291 -20.21 -29.66 -20.75
CA VAL A 291 -21.06 -28.51 -21.11
C VAL A 291 -20.22 -27.23 -21.13
N VAL A 292 -20.26 -26.50 -22.24
CA VAL A 292 -19.43 -25.29 -22.47
C VAL A 292 -20.33 -24.10 -22.83
N VAL A 293 -20.12 -22.96 -22.15
CA VAL A 293 -20.70 -21.66 -22.52
C VAL A 293 -19.66 -20.87 -23.28
N LEU A 294 -20.00 -20.49 -24.50
CA LEU A 294 -19.17 -19.66 -25.35
C LEU A 294 -19.67 -18.21 -25.26
N ASP A 295 -18.77 -17.26 -25.04
CA ASP A 295 -19.07 -15.83 -25.11
C ASP A 295 -19.29 -15.36 -26.56
N GLU A 296 -19.52 -14.06 -26.76
CA GLU A 296 -19.71 -13.43 -28.07
C GLU A 296 -18.51 -13.59 -29.04
N TRP A 297 -17.37 -14.08 -28.55
CA TRP A 297 -16.16 -14.33 -29.32
C TRP A 297 -15.81 -15.82 -29.46
N GLY A 298 -16.64 -16.72 -28.92
CA GLY A 298 -16.40 -18.16 -28.97
C GLY A 298 -15.44 -18.66 -27.89
N ASP A 299 -15.15 -17.85 -26.86
CA ASP A 299 -14.29 -18.22 -25.75
C ASP A 299 -15.12 -18.77 -24.58
N ALA A 300 -14.62 -19.84 -23.94
CA ALA A 300 -15.30 -20.44 -22.80
C ALA A 300 -15.21 -19.53 -21.56
N TYR A 301 -16.36 -19.16 -20.95
CA TYR A 301 -16.40 -18.33 -19.73
C TYR A 301 -17.31 -18.95 -18.65
N PRO A 302 -16.96 -18.86 -17.34
CA PRO A 302 -17.84 -19.32 -16.26
C PRO A 302 -19.08 -18.44 -16.15
N ALA A 303 -20.25 -19.02 -16.41
CA ALA A 303 -21.51 -18.31 -16.33
C ALA A 303 -21.86 -17.86 -14.89
N THR A 304 -22.47 -16.68 -14.79
CA THR A 304 -23.09 -16.19 -13.54
C THR A 304 -24.57 -15.90 -13.78
N GLY A 305 -25.45 -16.70 -13.17
CA GLY A 305 -26.77 -16.25 -12.72
C GLY A 305 -27.97 -16.29 -13.67
N THR A 306 -27.86 -16.74 -14.92
CA THR A 306 -29.03 -16.97 -15.81
C THR A 306 -29.31 -18.47 -16.03
N PRO A 307 -30.58 -18.93 -16.04
CA PRO A 307 -30.91 -20.29 -16.45
C PRO A 307 -30.66 -20.44 -17.96
N TYR A 308 -29.81 -21.39 -18.34
CA TYR A 308 -29.52 -21.67 -19.74
C TYR A 308 -30.45 -22.78 -20.22
N LEU A 309 -31.31 -22.43 -21.17
CA LEU A 309 -32.15 -23.38 -21.90
C LEU A 309 -31.44 -23.94 -23.13
N ALA A 310 -30.23 -23.47 -23.42
CA ALA A 310 -29.40 -24.00 -24.49
C ALA A 310 -27.91 -23.91 -24.14
N ALA A 311 -27.13 -24.89 -24.57
CA ALA A 311 -25.69 -24.95 -24.31
C ALA A 311 -24.94 -25.71 -25.40
N TRP A 312 -23.65 -25.43 -25.53
CA TRP A 312 -22.77 -26.24 -26.38
C TRP A 312 -22.25 -27.44 -25.59
N VAL A 313 -22.34 -28.63 -26.17
CA VAL A 313 -21.96 -29.89 -25.56
C VAL A 313 -20.83 -30.54 -26.34
N ARG A 314 -19.84 -31.08 -25.62
CA ARG A 314 -18.71 -31.79 -26.22
C ARG A 314 -18.62 -33.22 -25.68
N THR A 315 -18.78 -34.19 -26.58
CA THR A 315 -18.75 -35.64 -26.26
C THR A 315 -17.34 -36.19 -25.95
N GLY A 316 -16.30 -35.37 -26.16
CA GLY A 316 -14.90 -35.68 -25.82
C GLY A 316 -14.37 -36.97 -26.48
N GLY A 317 -13.18 -37.43 -26.06
CA GLY A 317 -12.57 -38.65 -26.62
C GLY A 317 -13.34 -39.95 -26.37
N GLY A 318 -14.35 -39.92 -25.48
CA GLY A 318 -15.25 -41.04 -25.19
C GLY A 318 -16.43 -41.16 -26.14
N CYS A 319 -16.66 -40.18 -27.02
CA CYS A 319 -17.84 -40.07 -27.88
C CYS A 319 -19.18 -39.98 -27.14
N THR A 320 -19.17 -39.64 -25.84
CA THR A 320 -20.36 -39.48 -24.99
C THR A 320 -20.20 -38.26 -24.07
N ALA A 321 -21.24 -37.43 -23.95
CA ALA A 321 -21.33 -36.35 -22.97
C ALA A 321 -22.51 -36.57 -22.03
N ASN A 322 -22.30 -36.37 -20.73
CA ASN A 322 -23.37 -36.44 -19.74
C ASN A 322 -23.79 -35.03 -19.32
N VAL A 323 -25.08 -34.73 -19.46
CA VAL A 323 -25.65 -33.42 -19.14
C VAL A 323 -26.76 -33.59 -18.11
N SER A 324 -26.69 -32.82 -17.04
CA SER A 324 -27.73 -32.75 -16.01
C SER A 324 -28.51 -31.44 -16.17
N ILE A 325 -29.82 -31.49 -16.04
CA ILE A 325 -30.72 -30.35 -16.16
C ILE A 325 -31.52 -30.23 -14.86
N ASP A 326 -31.27 -29.17 -14.11
CA ASP A 326 -31.91 -28.87 -12.82
C ASP A 326 -33.38 -28.49 -13.02
N THR A 327 -34.27 -29.25 -12.38
CA THR A 327 -35.72 -29.04 -12.42
C THR A 327 -36.27 -28.32 -11.19
N THR A 328 -35.40 -27.85 -10.28
CA THR A 328 -35.79 -27.19 -9.02
C THR A 328 -36.67 -25.97 -9.24
N CYS A 329 -36.62 -25.32 -10.40
CA CYS A 329 -37.49 -24.19 -10.77
C CYS A 329 -38.47 -24.54 -11.90
N ALA A 330 -38.50 -25.78 -12.40
CA ALA A 330 -39.23 -26.17 -13.60
C ALA A 330 -40.73 -26.34 -13.34
N ALA A 331 -41.60 -25.74 -14.15
CA ALA A 331 -43.04 -26.00 -14.10
C ALA A 331 -43.40 -27.48 -14.38
N GLU A 332 -44.54 -27.96 -13.86
CA GLU A 332 -45.13 -29.25 -14.23
C GLU A 332 -45.50 -29.25 -15.72
N ARG A 333 -44.74 -30.00 -16.52
CA ARG A 333 -45.01 -30.25 -17.95
C ARG A 333 -44.03 -31.27 -18.52
N LEU A 334 -44.28 -31.63 -19.77
CA LEU A 334 -43.34 -32.31 -20.64
C LEU A 334 -42.31 -31.29 -21.17
N TYR A 335 -41.03 -31.57 -20.96
CA TYR A 335 -39.93 -30.84 -21.58
C TYR A 335 -39.36 -31.67 -22.72
N GLU A 336 -39.11 -31.02 -23.85
CA GLU A 336 -38.47 -31.62 -25.02
C GLU A 336 -37.01 -31.14 -25.03
N ILE A 337 -36.07 -32.09 -25.13
CA ILE A 337 -34.64 -31.85 -25.07
C ILE A 337 -34.04 -32.31 -26.39
N THR A 338 -33.62 -31.36 -27.22
CA THR A 338 -33.15 -31.63 -28.58
C THR A 338 -31.66 -31.35 -28.70
N VAL A 339 -30.91 -32.25 -29.33
CA VAL A 339 -29.51 -32.07 -29.67
C VAL A 339 -29.33 -31.94 -31.18
N TYR A 340 -28.68 -30.85 -31.61
CA TYR A 340 -28.47 -30.53 -33.01
C TYR A 340 -27.00 -30.73 -33.44
N ASP A 341 -26.79 -31.30 -34.62
CA ASP A 341 -25.50 -31.32 -35.33
C ASP A 341 -25.29 -29.99 -36.09
N ALA A 342 -24.78 -28.97 -35.40
CA ALA A 342 -24.67 -27.61 -35.95
C ALA A 342 -23.28 -27.28 -36.53
N ILE A 343 -23.24 -26.72 -37.75
CA ILE A 343 -22.00 -26.24 -38.40
C ILE A 343 -21.68 -24.79 -37.99
N TYR A 344 -20.83 -24.61 -36.95
CA TYR A 344 -20.24 -23.34 -36.46
C TYR A 344 -21.24 -22.28 -35.90
N PRO A 345 -20.81 -21.40 -34.97
CA PRO A 345 -21.72 -20.66 -34.09
C PRO A 345 -22.39 -19.52 -34.85
N VAL A 346 -23.68 -19.68 -35.15
CA VAL A 346 -24.54 -18.56 -35.55
C VAL A 346 -25.02 -17.86 -34.28
N TYR A 347 -24.96 -16.53 -34.30
CA TYR A 347 -25.24 -15.57 -33.23
C TYR A 347 -26.38 -15.94 -32.25
N PRO A 348 -26.22 -15.71 -30.94
CA PRO A 348 -27.27 -15.93 -29.95
C PRO A 348 -28.18 -14.70 -29.88
N ASP A 349 -29.12 -14.60 -30.81
CA ASP A 349 -30.34 -13.81 -30.65
C ASP A 349 -31.46 -14.64 -31.28
N PHE A 350 -32.21 -15.36 -30.44
CA PHE A 350 -33.40 -16.17 -30.80
C PHE A 350 -33.37 -16.68 -32.25
N ALA A 351 -32.57 -17.71 -32.53
CA ALA A 351 -32.67 -18.37 -33.83
C ALA A 351 -34.11 -18.91 -33.97
N PRO A 352 -34.89 -18.46 -34.97
CA PRO A 352 -36.13 -19.14 -35.34
C PRO A 352 -35.79 -20.55 -35.82
N ASP A 353 -36.74 -21.48 -35.69
CA ASP A 353 -36.74 -22.87 -36.19
C ASP A 353 -36.22 -23.13 -37.63
N ASP A 354 -35.80 -22.12 -38.39
CA ASP A 354 -35.71 -22.18 -39.85
C ASP A 354 -34.28 -22.30 -40.45
N ASP A 355 -33.20 -22.41 -39.66
CA ASP A 355 -31.81 -22.41 -40.20
C ASP A 355 -30.88 -23.56 -39.72
N VAL A 356 -31.42 -24.67 -39.19
CA VAL A 356 -30.63 -25.89 -38.91
C VAL A 356 -30.95 -26.95 -39.97
N GLU A 357 -29.94 -27.52 -40.65
CA GLU A 357 -30.19 -28.62 -41.60
C GLU A 357 -30.64 -29.89 -40.81
N GLU A 358 -31.88 -30.33 -41.04
CA GLU A 358 -32.61 -31.43 -40.35
C GLU A 358 -32.05 -32.86 -40.57
N ASP A 359 -30.83 -33.03 -41.08
CA ASP A 359 -30.42 -34.36 -41.56
C ASP A 359 -29.81 -35.27 -40.47
N ASP A 360 -29.42 -34.76 -39.28
CA ASP A 360 -28.79 -35.55 -38.19
C ASP A 360 -29.07 -35.00 -36.74
N ASP A 361 -30.30 -34.62 -36.38
CA ASP A 361 -30.73 -34.26 -35.01
C ASP A 361 -31.40 -35.44 -34.24
N ASP A 362 -31.45 -35.35 -32.90
CA ASP A 362 -32.15 -36.33 -32.05
C ASP A 362 -32.75 -35.64 -30.80
N ASP A 363 -33.83 -36.18 -30.25
CA ASP A 363 -34.60 -35.58 -29.16
C ASP A 363 -35.08 -36.59 -28.11
N VAL A 364 -35.29 -36.09 -26.88
CA VAL A 364 -35.95 -36.85 -25.81
C VAL A 364 -36.96 -35.99 -25.05
N ASP A 365 -38.10 -36.60 -24.75
CA ASP A 365 -39.18 -36.03 -23.96
C ASP A 365 -39.11 -36.50 -22.50
N VAL A 366 -39.06 -35.57 -21.54
CA VAL A 366 -39.05 -35.90 -20.11
C VAL A 366 -40.15 -35.13 -19.37
N TRP A 367 -40.99 -35.86 -18.62
CA TRP A 367 -42.07 -35.27 -17.82
C TRP A 367 -41.59 -34.86 -16.43
N VAL A 368 -41.81 -33.62 -16.01
CA VAL A 368 -41.52 -33.17 -14.63
C VAL A 368 -42.82 -33.18 -13.81
N ASN A 369 -42.88 -34.05 -12.79
CA ASN A 369 -44.00 -34.11 -11.84
C ASN A 369 -43.94 -32.96 -10.84
N PRO A 370 -45.09 -32.42 -10.38
CA PRO A 370 -45.10 -31.33 -9.40
C PRO A 370 -44.63 -31.81 -8.02
N HIS A 371 -43.80 -31.03 -7.34
CA HIS A 371 -43.58 -31.21 -5.90
C HIS A 371 -44.78 -30.64 -5.13
N GLU A 372 -45.44 -31.42 -4.27
CA GLU A 372 -46.53 -30.87 -3.45
C GLU A 372 -45.94 -30.02 -2.31
N PRO A 373 -46.10 -28.67 -2.33
CA PRO A 373 -45.47 -27.81 -1.35
C PRO A 373 -46.06 -28.05 0.03
N ARG A 374 -45.21 -28.32 1.02
CA ARG A 374 -45.63 -28.45 2.41
C ARG A 374 -45.72 -27.08 3.04
N THR A 375 -46.68 -26.91 3.96
CA THR A 375 -46.70 -25.74 4.83
C THR A 375 -46.09 -26.11 6.18
N ILE A 376 -45.01 -25.43 6.55
CA ILE A 376 -44.30 -25.57 7.82
C ILE A 376 -44.67 -24.38 8.71
N TYR A 377 -45.09 -24.63 9.94
CA TYR A 377 -45.43 -23.59 10.90
C TYR A 377 -44.34 -23.47 11.97
N VAL A 378 -43.84 -22.25 12.20
CA VAL A 378 -42.84 -21.97 13.26
C VAL A 378 -43.52 -21.17 14.38
N PRO A 379 -43.48 -21.62 15.66
CA PRO A 379 -42.62 -22.69 16.18
C PRO A 379 -43.30 -24.07 16.31
N ASP A 380 -44.42 -24.31 15.61
CA ASP A 380 -45.26 -25.50 15.82
C ASP A 380 -44.55 -26.80 15.37
N ASP A 381 -43.92 -26.77 14.19
CA ASP A 381 -43.24 -27.90 13.56
C ASP A 381 -41.72 -27.93 13.86
N TYR A 382 -41.11 -26.74 14.01
CA TYR A 382 -39.69 -26.54 14.35
C TYR A 382 -39.54 -25.40 15.33
N ALA A 383 -38.55 -25.43 16.23
CA ALA A 383 -38.46 -24.46 17.31
C ALA A 383 -37.98 -23.07 16.84
N THR A 384 -37.18 -23.03 15.78
CA THR A 384 -36.58 -21.81 15.23
C THR A 384 -36.84 -21.67 13.72
N ILE A 385 -36.67 -20.47 13.17
CA ILE A 385 -36.81 -20.25 11.72
C ILE A 385 -35.68 -20.97 10.99
N GLN A 386 -34.44 -20.93 11.49
CA GLN A 386 -33.31 -21.62 10.84
C GLN A 386 -33.55 -23.14 10.71
N GLU A 387 -34.10 -23.78 11.74
CA GLU A 387 -34.42 -25.21 11.70
C GLU A 387 -35.45 -25.52 10.61
N ALA A 388 -36.48 -24.68 10.48
CA ALA A 388 -37.49 -24.82 9.43
C ALA A 388 -36.91 -24.61 8.03
N VAL A 389 -36.06 -23.59 7.84
CA VAL A 389 -35.39 -23.32 6.55
C VAL A 389 -34.49 -24.50 6.16
N THR A 390 -33.74 -25.05 7.11
CA THR A 390 -32.84 -26.19 6.86
C THR A 390 -33.59 -27.47 6.52
N ALA A 391 -34.83 -27.64 7.02
CA ALA A 391 -35.65 -28.83 6.81
C ALA A 391 -36.67 -28.70 5.66
N ALA A 392 -36.74 -27.53 5.03
CA ALA A 392 -37.63 -27.26 3.92
C ALA A 392 -37.09 -27.88 2.62
N ASN A 393 -38.01 -28.29 1.76
CA ASN A 393 -37.72 -28.59 0.36
C ASN A 393 -38.01 -27.34 -0.51
N PRO A 394 -37.50 -27.26 -1.74
CA PRO A 394 -37.95 -26.27 -2.70
C PRO A 394 -39.49 -26.20 -2.78
N PHE A 395 -40.04 -25.00 -2.96
CA PHE A 395 -41.47 -24.67 -2.98
C PHE A 395 -42.22 -24.76 -1.64
N ASP A 396 -41.62 -25.28 -0.58
CA ASP A 396 -42.26 -25.27 0.75
C ASP A 396 -42.61 -23.84 1.20
N ILE A 397 -43.65 -23.73 2.04
CA ILE A 397 -44.12 -22.48 2.61
C ILE A 397 -43.90 -22.50 4.12
N ILE A 398 -43.01 -21.64 4.62
CA ILE A 398 -42.80 -21.42 6.04
C ILE A 398 -43.69 -20.26 6.52
N ILE A 399 -44.61 -20.56 7.44
CA ILE A 399 -45.46 -19.58 8.12
C ILE A 399 -44.94 -19.39 9.55
N VAL A 400 -44.45 -18.19 9.84
CA VAL A 400 -43.93 -17.84 11.16
C VAL A 400 -45.02 -17.16 11.98
N ARG A 401 -45.39 -17.73 13.12
CA ARG A 401 -46.42 -17.22 14.04
C ARG A 401 -46.00 -15.88 14.66
N ASP A 402 -46.94 -15.26 15.36
CA ASP A 402 -46.68 -14.03 16.12
C ASP A 402 -45.63 -14.30 17.22
N GLY A 403 -44.60 -13.46 17.29
CA GLY A 403 -43.52 -13.65 18.25
C GLY A 403 -42.27 -12.83 17.95
N THR A 404 -41.29 -12.97 18.84
CA THR A 404 -39.94 -12.46 18.64
C THR A 404 -38.98 -13.64 18.56
N TYR A 405 -38.27 -13.70 17.44
CA TYR A 405 -37.30 -14.72 17.10
C TYR A 405 -35.92 -14.07 17.13
N THR A 406 -34.98 -14.63 17.88
CA THR A 406 -33.62 -14.09 18.01
C THR A 406 -32.63 -15.07 17.40
N GLU A 407 -32.30 -14.83 16.15
CA GLU A 407 -31.54 -15.71 15.27
C GLU A 407 -31.00 -14.92 14.06
N ASN A 408 -29.90 -15.40 13.50
CA ASN A 408 -29.39 -15.05 12.18
C ASN A 408 -29.76 -16.22 11.26
N VAL A 409 -30.44 -15.96 10.15
CA VAL A 409 -31.05 -16.99 9.30
C VAL A 409 -30.36 -17.04 7.93
N ASP A 410 -29.75 -18.18 7.63
CA ASP A 410 -29.06 -18.48 6.38
C ASP A 410 -29.96 -19.33 5.49
N PHE A 411 -30.30 -18.80 4.32
CA PHE A 411 -31.13 -19.48 3.33
C PHE A 411 -30.25 -20.36 2.44
N SER A 412 -30.42 -21.67 2.57
CA SER A 412 -29.72 -22.68 1.77
C SER A 412 -30.61 -23.42 0.76
N VAL A 413 -31.91 -23.12 0.74
CA VAL A 413 -32.92 -23.78 -0.12
C VAL A 413 -33.56 -22.75 -1.06
N ALA A 414 -33.44 -22.97 -2.37
CA ALA A 414 -34.06 -22.14 -3.40
C ALA A 414 -35.59 -22.35 -3.48
N ASN A 415 -36.31 -21.44 -4.12
CA ASN A 415 -37.79 -21.48 -4.28
C ASN A 415 -38.57 -21.55 -2.96
N LEU A 416 -38.03 -20.98 -1.89
CA LEU A 416 -38.65 -21.03 -0.57
C LEU A 416 -39.54 -19.81 -0.33
N THR A 417 -40.76 -20.01 0.17
CA THR A 417 -41.60 -18.91 0.64
C THR A 417 -41.64 -18.87 2.15
N ILE A 418 -41.14 -17.79 2.75
CA ILE A 418 -41.25 -17.52 4.18
C ILE A 418 -42.06 -16.25 4.43
N ARG A 419 -43.05 -16.35 5.31
CA ARG A 419 -43.91 -15.22 5.65
C ARG A 419 -44.39 -15.23 7.09
N SER A 420 -44.57 -14.05 7.65
CA SER A 420 -45.31 -13.89 8.90
C SER A 420 -46.79 -14.29 8.73
N GLU A 421 -47.37 -14.84 9.79
CA GLU A 421 -48.79 -15.13 9.86
C GLU A 421 -49.65 -13.85 9.86
N ASN A 422 -49.29 -12.85 10.68
CA ASN A 422 -50.11 -11.64 10.90
C ASN A 422 -49.37 -10.31 10.59
N GLY A 423 -48.26 -10.38 9.84
CA GLY A 423 -47.54 -9.23 9.32
C GLY A 423 -46.50 -8.64 10.28
N SER A 424 -45.81 -7.60 9.80
CA SER A 424 -44.57 -7.10 10.42
C SER A 424 -44.75 -6.60 11.84
N ASP A 425 -45.94 -6.11 12.18
CA ASP A 425 -46.25 -5.61 13.53
C ASP A 425 -46.29 -6.73 14.59
N LYS A 426 -46.32 -8.00 14.17
CA LYS A 426 -46.54 -9.16 15.04
C LYS A 426 -45.40 -10.17 15.04
N THR A 427 -44.59 -10.21 13.98
CA THR A 427 -43.45 -11.14 13.88
C THR A 427 -42.15 -10.37 13.74
N ILE A 428 -41.29 -10.47 14.75
CA ILE A 428 -40.01 -9.76 14.85
C ILE A 428 -38.88 -10.79 14.75
N VAL A 429 -37.91 -10.56 13.86
CA VAL A 429 -36.67 -11.32 13.75
C VAL A 429 -35.51 -10.38 14.09
N ASN A 430 -34.81 -10.68 15.18
CA ASN A 430 -33.66 -9.92 15.64
C ASN A 430 -32.38 -10.76 15.51
N ALA A 431 -31.28 -10.14 15.12
CA ALA A 431 -29.97 -10.80 15.10
C ALA A 431 -29.61 -11.36 16.48
N LEU A 432 -29.01 -12.57 16.47
CA LEU A 432 -28.33 -13.13 17.63
C LEU A 432 -26.90 -12.59 17.74
N ASP A 433 -26.17 -12.48 16.61
CA ASP A 433 -24.89 -11.77 16.48
C ASP A 433 -25.08 -10.46 15.68
N PRO A 434 -24.84 -9.29 16.29
CA PRO A 434 -25.00 -8.00 15.61
C PRO A 434 -23.95 -7.73 14.52
N ASN A 435 -22.87 -8.49 14.47
CA ASN A 435 -21.85 -8.38 13.41
C ASN A 435 -22.19 -9.22 12.18
N ASP A 436 -23.28 -9.98 12.23
CA ASP A 436 -23.74 -10.87 11.18
C ASP A 436 -25.10 -10.40 10.61
N HIS A 437 -25.50 -10.90 9.45
CA HIS A 437 -26.75 -10.53 8.78
C HIS A 437 -27.96 -11.18 9.48
N VAL A 438 -29.11 -10.49 9.56
CA VAL A 438 -30.31 -11.08 10.16
C VAL A 438 -30.88 -12.15 9.23
N LEU A 439 -31.08 -11.81 7.96
CA LEU A 439 -31.45 -12.76 6.89
C LEU A 439 -30.38 -12.71 5.80
N GLU A 440 -29.66 -13.82 5.60
CA GLU A 440 -28.68 -14.00 4.53
C GLU A 440 -29.26 -14.89 3.43
N ILE A 441 -29.53 -14.29 2.27
CA ILE A 441 -30.16 -14.95 1.13
C ILE A 441 -29.13 -15.07 0.00
N THR A 442 -28.61 -16.28 -0.19
CA THR A 442 -27.58 -16.60 -1.20
C THR A 442 -28.07 -17.59 -2.27
N VAL A 443 -29.34 -17.99 -2.20
CA VAL A 443 -30.01 -18.91 -3.12
C VAL A 443 -31.22 -18.24 -3.78
N ASN A 444 -31.48 -18.58 -5.04
CA ASN A 444 -32.44 -17.88 -5.90
C ASN A 444 -33.92 -18.16 -5.52
N TYR A 445 -34.82 -17.32 -6.00
CA TYR A 445 -36.29 -17.50 -5.89
C TYR A 445 -36.83 -17.57 -4.46
N VAL A 446 -36.17 -16.92 -3.50
CA VAL A 446 -36.65 -16.84 -2.12
C VAL A 446 -37.65 -15.68 -1.97
N ASN A 447 -38.80 -15.97 -1.37
CA ASN A 447 -39.84 -14.99 -1.09
C ASN A 447 -39.93 -14.73 0.42
N VAL A 448 -39.60 -13.51 0.87
CA VAL A 448 -39.65 -13.10 2.29
C VAL A 448 -40.67 -11.99 2.50
N SER A 449 -41.65 -12.22 3.38
CA SER A 449 -42.64 -11.18 3.64
C SER A 449 -43.23 -11.06 5.05
N GLY A 450 -43.56 -9.82 5.44
CA GLY A 450 -44.33 -9.54 6.64
C GLY A 450 -43.54 -9.56 7.95
N PHE A 451 -42.23 -9.33 7.94
CA PHE A 451 -41.41 -9.34 9.15
C PHE A 451 -41.00 -7.94 9.60
N THR A 452 -40.82 -7.74 10.90
CA THR A 452 -39.93 -6.68 11.42
C THR A 452 -38.54 -7.27 11.62
N ILE A 453 -37.52 -6.69 11.00
CA ILE A 453 -36.15 -7.25 10.92
C ILE A 453 -35.15 -6.23 11.48
N GLY A 454 -34.35 -6.61 12.48
CA GLY A 454 -33.47 -5.66 13.18
C GLY A 454 -32.26 -6.25 13.91
N GLY A 455 -31.34 -5.36 14.31
CA GLY A 455 -30.23 -5.67 15.21
C GLY A 455 -28.99 -6.30 14.57
N GLY A 456 -28.99 -6.58 13.26
CA GLY A 456 -27.85 -7.20 12.56
C GLY A 456 -27.01 -6.24 11.74
N TRP A 457 -25.98 -6.76 11.07
CA TRP A 457 -25.18 -6.01 10.12
C TRP A 457 -25.99 -5.61 8.89
N CYS A 458 -26.65 -6.57 8.24
CA CYS A 458 -27.69 -6.30 7.26
C CYS A 458 -29.00 -6.85 7.81
N GLY A 459 -30.11 -6.12 7.65
CA GLY A 459 -31.43 -6.70 7.91
C GLY A 459 -31.72 -7.82 6.89
N VAL A 460 -31.57 -7.51 5.61
CA VAL A 460 -31.57 -8.50 4.52
C VAL A 460 -30.31 -8.31 3.70
N TYR A 461 -29.47 -9.34 3.66
CA TYR A 461 -28.36 -9.46 2.73
C TYR A 461 -28.80 -10.36 1.58
N LEU A 462 -28.88 -9.79 0.37
CA LEU A 462 -29.39 -10.46 -0.82
C LEU A 462 -28.28 -10.60 -1.85
N ARG A 463 -27.72 -11.81 -1.94
CA ARG A 463 -26.74 -12.22 -2.95
C ARG A 463 -27.32 -13.39 -3.77
N ALA A 464 -28.52 -13.17 -4.29
CA ALA A 464 -29.29 -14.14 -5.07
C ALA A 464 -30.21 -13.45 -6.07
N ASN A 465 -30.64 -14.17 -7.10
CA ASN A 465 -31.50 -13.66 -8.17
C ASN A 465 -32.97 -14.06 -7.97
N TYR A 466 -33.87 -13.33 -8.64
CA TYR A 466 -35.31 -13.64 -8.72
C TYR A 466 -36.05 -13.74 -7.37
N CYS A 467 -35.51 -13.14 -6.30
CA CYS A 467 -36.12 -13.15 -4.98
C CYS A 467 -37.15 -12.03 -4.83
N ASN A 468 -38.14 -12.24 -3.94
CA ASN A 468 -39.15 -11.24 -3.61
C ASN A 468 -39.08 -10.87 -2.12
N ILE A 469 -38.71 -9.63 -1.85
CA ILE A 469 -38.69 -9.08 -0.49
C ILE A 469 -39.85 -8.09 -0.38
N SER A 470 -40.87 -8.40 0.41
CA SER A 470 -42.06 -7.55 0.45
C SER A 470 -42.74 -7.38 1.81
N ASN A 471 -43.35 -6.22 2.03
CA ASN A 471 -44.11 -5.90 3.25
C ASN A 471 -43.31 -6.08 4.56
N ASN A 472 -41.99 -5.90 4.53
CA ASN A 472 -41.13 -5.98 5.71
C ASN A 472 -40.86 -4.59 6.30
N THR A 473 -40.59 -4.52 7.61
CA THR A 473 -40.12 -3.33 8.31
C THR A 473 -38.69 -3.56 8.80
N LEU A 474 -37.71 -2.85 8.24
CA LEU A 474 -36.29 -3.04 8.54
C LEU A 474 -35.73 -1.84 9.29
N SER A 475 -35.28 -2.04 10.53
CA SER A 475 -34.78 -0.96 11.38
C SER A 475 -33.76 -1.41 12.41
N ASN A 476 -32.91 -0.48 12.87
CA ASN A 476 -31.84 -0.72 13.83
C ASN A 476 -30.82 -1.77 13.35
N ASN A 477 -30.56 -1.81 12.04
CA ASN A 477 -29.45 -2.58 11.46
C ASN A 477 -28.30 -1.64 11.08
N SER A 478 -27.13 -2.19 10.80
CA SER A 478 -26.07 -1.41 10.14
C SER A 478 -26.49 -1.02 8.71
N ILE A 479 -27.08 -1.94 7.95
CA ILE A 479 -27.70 -1.73 6.65
C ILE A 479 -29.10 -2.35 6.65
N GLY A 480 -30.11 -1.68 6.08
CA GLY A 480 -31.46 -2.23 5.98
C GLY A 480 -31.55 -3.43 5.03
N ILE A 481 -31.52 -3.18 3.72
CA ILE A 481 -31.45 -4.19 2.66
C ILE A 481 -30.19 -3.90 1.82
N ASN A 482 -29.36 -4.92 1.60
CA ASN A 482 -28.21 -4.85 0.69
C ASN A 482 -28.39 -5.88 -0.44
N ILE A 483 -28.45 -5.43 -1.69
CA ILE A 483 -28.50 -6.27 -2.89
C ILE A 483 -27.10 -6.28 -3.51
N GLU A 484 -26.44 -7.43 -3.57
CA GLU A 484 -25.05 -7.53 -4.02
C GLU A 484 -24.90 -8.57 -5.13
N TYR A 485 -24.35 -8.15 -6.29
CA TYR A 485 -24.14 -8.99 -7.49
C TYR A 485 -25.38 -9.77 -7.93
N SER A 486 -26.56 -9.15 -7.84
CA SER A 486 -27.85 -9.84 -7.88
C SER A 486 -28.89 -9.14 -8.72
N ASN A 487 -29.67 -9.91 -9.48
CA ASN A 487 -30.59 -9.41 -10.50
C ASN A 487 -31.99 -10.06 -10.44
N HIS A 488 -32.93 -9.47 -11.16
CA HIS A 488 -34.34 -9.81 -11.23
C HIS A 488 -35.07 -9.89 -9.89
N ASN A 489 -34.54 -9.23 -8.85
CA ASN A 489 -35.18 -9.22 -7.54
C ASN A 489 -36.30 -8.17 -7.50
N ILE A 490 -37.35 -8.48 -6.73
CA ILE A 490 -38.53 -7.65 -6.57
C ILE A 490 -38.60 -7.15 -5.12
N LEU A 491 -38.52 -5.84 -4.94
CA LEU A 491 -38.72 -5.19 -3.66
C LEU A 491 -40.01 -4.39 -3.70
N ILE A 492 -40.97 -4.69 -2.81
CA ILE A 492 -42.30 -4.05 -2.79
C ILE A 492 -42.75 -3.78 -1.35
N LYS A 493 -43.26 -2.57 -1.06
CA LYS A 493 -43.87 -2.20 0.23
C LYS A 493 -42.99 -2.43 1.48
N ASN A 494 -41.67 -2.42 1.34
CA ASN A 494 -40.79 -2.47 2.51
C ASN A 494 -40.64 -1.08 3.13
N LYS A 495 -40.56 -1.03 4.46
CA LYS A 495 -40.35 0.20 5.24
C LYS A 495 -38.99 0.14 5.91
N LEU A 496 -38.11 1.06 5.57
CA LEU A 496 -36.75 1.11 6.08
C LEU A 496 -36.55 2.40 6.89
N SER A 497 -36.00 2.29 8.09
CA SER A 497 -35.70 3.47 8.94
C SER A 497 -34.66 3.14 9.99
N ASN A 498 -33.94 4.16 10.49
CA ASN A 498 -32.99 4.03 11.60
C ASN A 498 -31.92 2.93 11.37
N ASN A 499 -31.35 2.86 10.16
CA ASN A 499 -30.20 2.01 9.85
C ASN A 499 -28.92 2.87 9.73
N TYR A 500 -27.79 2.38 10.25
CA TYR A 500 -26.63 3.24 10.57
C TYR A 500 -25.79 3.68 9.36
N TYR A 501 -25.49 2.76 8.42
CA TYR A 501 -24.68 3.04 7.22
C TYR A 501 -25.51 3.25 5.96
N GLY A 502 -26.72 2.68 5.89
CA GLY A 502 -27.62 2.82 4.75
C GLY A 502 -28.92 2.04 4.93
N ASN A 503 -29.97 2.42 4.21
CA ASN A 503 -31.26 1.75 4.26
C ASN A 503 -31.40 0.75 3.13
N LEU A 504 -31.24 1.18 1.88
CA LEU A 504 -31.37 0.33 0.71
C LEU A 504 -30.16 0.53 -0.20
N LEU A 505 -29.35 -0.51 -0.32
CA LEU A 505 -28.13 -0.49 -1.11
C LEU A 505 -28.21 -1.54 -2.24
N CYS A 506 -27.68 -1.20 -3.42
CA CYS A 506 -27.52 -2.14 -4.53
C CYS A 506 -26.14 -1.98 -5.20
N SER A 507 -25.44 -3.09 -5.36
CA SER A 507 -24.09 -3.14 -5.93
C SER A 507 -23.88 -4.28 -6.93
N GLY A 508 -22.95 -4.06 -7.84
CA GLY A 508 -22.62 -4.99 -8.91
C GLY A 508 -21.32 -4.65 -9.62
N HIS A 509 -20.85 -5.55 -10.47
CA HIS A 509 -19.73 -5.34 -11.40
C HIS A 509 -20.19 -5.22 -12.85
N SER A 510 -21.28 -5.90 -13.21
CA SER A 510 -21.81 -5.99 -14.57
C SER A 510 -23.04 -5.09 -14.75
N LYS A 511 -23.62 -5.07 -15.97
CA LYS A 511 -24.90 -4.40 -16.21
C LYS A 511 -26.08 -5.18 -15.63
N THR A 512 -26.07 -6.51 -15.74
CA THR A 512 -27.16 -7.37 -15.31
C THR A 512 -27.36 -7.34 -13.80
N ASP A 513 -26.30 -7.17 -13.01
CA ASP A 513 -26.35 -7.06 -11.54
C ASP A 513 -27.25 -5.91 -11.02
N PHE A 514 -27.62 -4.96 -11.89
CA PHE A 514 -28.50 -3.84 -11.53
C PHE A 514 -29.93 -4.02 -12.07
N ASP A 515 -30.25 -5.13 -12.74
CA ASP A 515 -31.59 -5.37 -13.29
C ASP A 515 -32.56 -5.82 -12.21
N ASN A 516 -32.99 -4.91 -11.33
CA ASN A 516 -33.90 -5.21 -10.22
C ASN A 516 -35.16 -4.33 -10.30
N VAL A 517 -36.27 -4.85 -9.76
CA VAL A 517 -37.54 -4.13 -9.65
C VAL A 517 -37.69 -3.59 -8.22
N ILE A 518 -37.25 -2.35 -8.02
CA ILE A 518 -37.45 -1.62 -6.76
C ILE A 518 -38.65 -0.70 -6.93
N ASP A 519 -39.81 -1.16 -6.46
CA ASP A 519 -41.06 -0.43 -6.65
C ASP A 519 -41.18 0.81 -5.75
N THR A 520 -41.91 1.82 -6.21
CA THR A 520 -42.12 3.09 -5.49
C THR A 520 -42.90 2.96 -4.19
N THR A 521 -43.52 1.80 -3.93
CA THR A 521 -44.18 1.50 -2.66
C THR A 521 -43.21 1.23 -1.50
N ASN A 522 -41.92 1.00 -1.78
CA ASN A 522 -40.91 0.97 -0.71
C ASN A 522 -40.69 2.39 -0.17
N THR A 523 -40.43 2.48 1.13
CA THR A 523 -40.20 3.76 1.80
C THR A 523 -38.95 3.74 2.66
N ILE A 524 -38.19 4.82 2.63
CA ILE A 524 -37.12 5.11 3.58
C ILE A 524 -37.56 6.32 4.40
N ASN A 525 -37.62 6.16 5.72
CA ASN A 525 -38.10 7.18 6.67
C ASN A 525 -39.46 7.77 6.23
N ASP A 526 -40.39 6.90 5.84
CA ASP A 526 -41.74 7.20 5.35
C ASP A 526 -41.84 7.95 4.01
N TYR A 527 -40.73 8.18 3.30
CA TYR A 527 -40.72 8.75 1.95
C TYR A 527 -40.49 7.68 0.90
N PRO A 528 -41.17 7.75 -0.28
CA PRO A 528 -41.01 6.78 -1.35
C PRO A 528 -39.58 6.78 -1.91
N VAL A 529 -39.23 5.71 -2.62
CA VAL A 529 -37.97 5.61 -3.38
C VAL A 529 -38.26 5.46 -4.87
N TYR A 530 -37.28 5.80 -5.72
CA TYR A 530 -37.39 5.65 -7.17
C TYR A 530 -36.13 5.00 -7.73
N TYR A 531 -36.30 3.99 -8.58
CA TYR A 531 -35.21 3.26 -9.21
C TYR A 531 -35.43 3.16 -10.72
N TYR A 532 -34.38 3.41 -11.49
CA TYR A 532 -34.39 3.33 -12.94
C TYR A 532 -33.17 2.56 -13.43
N PHE A 533 -33.42 1.52 -14.23
CA PHE A 533 -32.41 0.68 -14.85
C PHE A 533 -32.55 0.74 -16.38
N ASP A 534 -31.43 0.93 -17.08
CA ASP A 534 -31.30 0.88 -18.55
C ASP A 534 -32.35 1.68 -19.35
N GLN A 535 -32.74 2.83 -18.84
CA GLN A 535 -33.72 3.71 -19.47
C GLN A 535 -33.06 4.94 -20.10
N LYS A 536 -33.80 5.63 -20.98
CA LYS A 536 -33.34 6.88 -21.59
C LYS A 536 -34.45 7.89 -21.85
N ASP A 537 -34.06 9.15 -22.12
CA ASP A 537 -34.91 10.22 -22.64
C ASP A 537 -36.11 10.58 -21.75
N ARG A 538 -35.89 10.63 -20.43
CA ARG A 538 -36.96 10.84 -19.43
C ARG A 538 -36.80 12.13 -18.64
N ILE A 539 -37.93 12.70 -18.21
CA ILE A 539 -37.98 13.88 -17.34
C ILE A 539 -38.63 13.50 -16.01
N ILE A 540 -37.89 13.68 -14.92
CA ILE A 540 -38.32 13.45 -13.54
C ILE A 540 -38.41 14.81 -12.84
N LYS A 541 -39.57 15.14 -12.29
CA LYS A 541 -39.77 16.45 -11.67
C LYS A 541 -40.78 16.45 -10.54
N ASN A 542 -40.58 17.38 -9.60
CA ASN A 542 -41.49 17.66 -8.48
C ASN A 542 -41.74 16.43 -7.58
N LEU A 543 -40.80 15.51 -7.48
CA LEU A 543 -40.86 14.40 -6.53
C LEU A 543 -40.53 14.89 -5.12
N ASN A 544 -41.14 14.23 -4.12
CA ASN A 544 -40.76 14.32 -2.73
C ASN A 544 -40.38 12.90 -2.27
N THR A 545 -39.09 12.64 -2.15
CA THR A 545 -38.53 11.28 -2.09
C THR A 545 -37.33 11.23 -1.16
N SER A 546 -36.97 10.04 -0.69
CA SER A 546 -35.75 9.80 0.09
C SER A 546 -34.58 9.32 -0.77
N TRP A 547 -34.86 8.75 -1.94
CA TRP A 547 -33.83 8.26 -2.85
C TRP A 547 -34.29 8.27 -4.31
N ILE A 548 -33.34 8.54 -5.22
CA ILE A 548 -33.49 8.29 -6.65
C ILE A 548 -32.21 7.62 -7.18
N GLY A 549 -32.29 6.34 -7.54
CA GLY A 549 -31.20 5.55 -8.10
C GLY A 549 -31.32 5.37 -9.62
N PHE A 550 -30.21 5.51 -10.33
CA PHE A 550 -30.09 5.30 -11.76
C PHE A 550 -28.91 4.37 -12.06
N ALA A 551 -29.16 3.29 -12.77
CA ALA A 551 -28.15 2.38 -13.29
C ALA A 551 -28.25 2.29 -14.81
N TYR A 552 -27.14 2.49 -15.51
CA TYR A 552 -27.03 2.42 -16.98
C TYR A 552 -28.04 3.30 -17.75
N CYS A 553 -28.51 4.38 -17.14
CA CYS A 553 -29.48 5.30 -17.75
C CYS A 553 -28.79 6.42 -18.54
N SER A 554 -29.48 6.99 -19.53
CA SER A 554 -28.92 8.11 -20.32
C SER A 554 -29.93 9.20 -20.68
N ASN A 555 -29.46 10.44 -20.83
CA ASN A 555 -30.28 11.59 -21.24
C ASN A 555 -31.53 11.84 -20.36
N PHE A 556 -31.39 11.71 -19.04
CA PHE A 556 -32.44 12.09 -18.10
C PHE A 556 -32.40 13.58 -17.78
N THR A 557 -33.56 14.17 -17.46
CA THR A 557 -33.65 15.49 -16.82
C THR A 557 -34.36 15.37 -15.48
N ILE A 558 -33.61 15.55 -14.38
CA ILE A 558 -34.07 15.44 -13.00
C ILE A 558 -34.15 16.84 -12.42
N GLN A 559 -35.35 17.38 -12.25
CA GLN A 559 -35.52 18.79 -11.89
C GLN A 559 -36.57 19.13 -10.85
N ASN A 560 -36.30 20.13 -10.02
CA ASN A 560 -37.22 20.64 -8.98
C ASN A 560 -37.73 19.55 -8.02
N ASN A 561 -36.92 18.56 -7.70
CA ASN A 561 -37.26 17.52 -6.72
C ASN A 561 -36.79 17.90 -5.31
N SER A 562 -37.48 17.38 -4.29
CA SER A 562 -37.10 17.43 -2.88
C SER A 562 -36.65 16.02 -2.47
N ILE A 563 -35.36 15.85 -2.19
CA ILE A 563 -34.71 14.55 -1.95
C ILE A 563 -34.06 14.59 -0.57
N HIS A 564 -34.62 13.88 0.40
CA HIS A 564 -34.17 14.01 1.78
C HIS A 564 -34.41 12.81 2.70
N HIS A 565 -33.66 12.73 3.78
CA HIS A 565 -33.81 11.72 4.83
C HIS A 565 -33.62 10.28 4.31
N GLY A 566 -32.76 10.07 3.30
CA GLY A 566 -32.46 8.73 2.76
C GLY A 566 -31.11 8.64 2.07
N GLU A 567 -31.08 8.01 0.90
CA GLU A 567 -29.84 7.71 0.15
C GLU A 567 -29.49 8.74 -0.93
N GLY A 568 -30.27 9.82 -1.07
CA GLY A 568 -29.95 10.93 -1.97
C GLY A 568 -30.13 10.60 -3.46
N VAL A 569 -29.18 11.00 -4.29
CA VAL A 569 -29.16 10.72 -5.74
C VAL A 569 -27.97 9.82 -6.05
N SER A 570 -28.21 8.71 -6.75
CA SER A 570 -27.15 7.74 -7.11
C SER A 570 -27.16 7.43 -8.60
N PHE A 571 -26.01 7.55 -9.24
CA PHE A 571 -25.78 7.29 -10.66
C PHE A 571 -24.70 6.22 -10.80
N VAL A 572 -24.97 5.15 -11.55
CA VAL A 572 -23.99 4.12 -11.92
C VAL A 572 -24.00 3.96 -13.43
N PHE A 573 -22.86 4.18 -14.10
CA PHE A 573 -22.73 4.15 -15.56
C PHE A 573 -23.75 5.03 -16.32
N CYS A 574 -24.17 6.14 -15.73
CA CYS A 574 -25.20 7.01 -16.28
C CYS A 574 -24.62 8.22 -17.00
N ASN A 575 -25.16 8.53 -18.18
CA ASN A 575 -24.52 9.50 -19.08
C ASN A 575 -25.48 10.58 -19.61
N ASP A 576 -24.91 11.70 -20.03
CA ASP A 576 -25.60 12.76 -20.79
C ASP A 576 -26.86 13.32 -20.11
N SER A 577 -26.96 13.23 -18.78
CA SER A 577 -28.14 13.59 -18.01
C SER A 577 -28.00 14.95 -17.31
N ARG A 578 -29.13 15.53 -16.88
CA ARG A 578 -29.22 16.88 -16.33
C ARG A 578 -29.89 16.86 -14.96
N ILE A 579 -29.19 17.24 -13.90
CA ILE A 579 -29.68 17.32 -12.52
C ILE A 579 -29.81 18.81 -12.19
N LEU A 580 -31.02 19.34 -12.21
CA LEU A 580 -31.29 20.79 -12.21
C LEU A 580 -32.20 21.24 -11.06
N LYS A 581 -31.82 22.23 -10.27
CA LYS A 581 -32.76 22.90 -9.32
C LYS A 581 -33.40 21.98 -8.27
N ASN A 582 -32.71 20.91 -7.89
CA ASN A 582 -33.18 20.00 -6.84
C ASN A 582 -32.75 20.51 -5.47
N LYS A 583 -33.56 20.21 -4.44
CA LYS A 583 -33.22 20.39 -3.03
C LYS A 583 -32.85 19.03 -2.45
N ILE A 584 -31.60 18.85 -2.06
CA ILE A 584 -31.04 17.56 -1.65
C ILE A 584 -30.45 17.69 -0.25
N SER A 585 -31.05 17.05 0.74
CA SER A 585 -30.65 17.28 2.13
C SER A 585 -30.83 16.14 3.12
N ASN A 586 -29.98 16.04 4.15
CA ASN A 586 -30.09 15.01 5.18
C ASN A 586 -30.04 13.59 4.59
N ASN A 587 -29.16 13.36 3.61
CA ASN A 587 -28.97 12.05 2.99
C ASN A 587 -27.60 11.46 3.32
N SER A 588 -27.49 10.13 3.18
CA SER A 588 -26.24 9.38 3.35
C SER A 588 -25.18 9.71 2.29
N GLY A 589 -25.55 10.33 1.17
CA GLY A 589 -24.62 10.84 0.16
C GLY A 589 -25.25 11.02 -1.22
N ASN A 590 -24.59 11.74 -2.13
CA ASN A 590 -24.97 11.81 -3.54
C ASN A 590 -23.79 11.38 -4.40
N ALA A 591 -23.93 10.28 -5.12
CA ALA A 591 -22.78 9.59 -5.69
C ALA A 591 -22.98 9.25 -7.18
N PHE A 592 -21.92 9.49 -7.96
CA PHE A 592 -21.85 9.28 -9.39
C PHE A 592 -20.67 8.36 -9.67
N TYR A 593 -20.94 7.11 -10.03
CA TYR A 593 -19.96 6.08 -10.33
C TYR A 593 -19.89 5.86 -11.84
N LYS A 594 -18.68 5.96 -12.42
CA LYS A 594 -18.42 5.74 -13.85
C LYS A 594 -19.41 6.45 -14.79
N SER A 595 -19.86 7.63 -14.37
CA SER A 595 -20.95 8.38 -15.00
C SER A 595 -20.38 9.64 -15.66
N LYS A 596 -20.64 9.83 -16.95
CA LYS A 596 -19.96 10.87 -17.74
C LYS A 596 -20.90 11.83 -18.46
N SER A 597 -20.38 13.01 -18.79
CA SER A 597 -21.07 14.01 -19.60
C SER A 597 -22.39 14.51 -18.99
N ASN A 598 -22.55 14.45 -17.66
CA ASN A 598 -23.75 14.94 -16.99
C ASN A 598 -23.62 16.44 -16.62
N VAL A 599 -24.76 17.13 -16.52
CA VAL A 599 -24.85 18.53 -16.09
C VAL A 599 -25.56 18.60 -14.75
N ILE A 600 -24.82 18.92 -13.68
CA ILE A 600 -25.35 19.12 -12.32
C ILE A 600 -25.39 20.63 -12.07
N SER A 601 -26.57 21.23 -12.08
CA SER A 601 -26.67 22.68 -12.01
C SER A 601 -27.82 23.26 -11.18
N GLU A 602 -27.56 24.40 -10.53
CA GLU A 602 -28.56 25.15 -9.76
C GLU A 602 -29.19 24.35 -8.61
N ASN A 603 -28.54 23.31 -8.09
CA ASN A 603 -29.06 22.51 -6.98
C ASN A 603 -28.69 23.11 -5.61
N GLU A 604 -29.56 22.91 -4.62
CA GLU A 604 -29.34 23.24 -3.20
C GLU A 604 -29.04 21.93 -2.44
N ILE A 605 -27.79 21.71 -2.04
CA ILE A 605 -27.31 20.44 -1.46
C ILE A 605 -26.80 20.71 -0.04
N HIS A 606 -27.48 20.24 1.00
CA HIS A 606 -27.08 20.55 2.37
C HIS A 606 -27.30 19.47 3.41
N ARG A 607 -26.42 19.40 4.42
CA ARG A 607 -26.48 18.40 5.51
C ARG A 607 -26.47 16.95 5.03
N ASN A 608 -25.78 16.65 3.94
CA ASN A 608 -25.52 15.28 3.51
C ASN A 608 -24.13 14.86 4.01
N ILE A 609 -23.87 13.55 4.10
CA ILE A 609 -22.48 13.07 4.32
C ILE A 609 -21.64 13.50 3.12
N ASP A 610 -21.96 12.99 1.92
CA ASP A 610 -21.39 13.47 0.67
C ASP A 610 -22.33 14.45 -0.03
N GLY A 611 -21.84 15.68 -0.24
CA GLY A 611 -22.51 16.68 -1.07
C GLY A 611 -22.63 16.18 -2.50
N LEU A 612 -21.49 16.00 -3.19
CA LEU A 612 -21.38 15.38 -4.51
C LEU A 612 -20.09 14.56 -4.60
N LEU A 613 -20.21 13.23 -4.64
CA LEU A 613 -19.12 12.30 -4.89
C LEU A 613 -19.13 11.86 -6.36
N LEU A 614 -18.06 12.15 -7.09
CA LEU A 614 -17.83 11.67 -8.45
C LEU A 614 -16.66 10.69 -8.43
N LEU A 615 -16.95 9.40 -8.62
CA LEU A 615 -15.97 8.32 -8.63
C LEU A 615 -15.81 7.72 -10.03
N SER A 616 -14.63 7.85 -10.62
CA SER A 616 -14.34 7.48 -12.02
C SER A 616 -15.31 8.11 -13.03
N SER A 617 -15.80 9.32 -12.74
CA SER A 617 -16.88 10.00 -13.44
C SER A 617 -16.35 11.24 -14.16
N ASP A 618 -16.16 11.08 -15.47
CA ASP A 618 -15.43 12.06 -16.30
C ASP A 618 -16.36 13.02 -17.07
N TYR A 619 -15.83 14.16 -17.50
CA TYR A 619 -16.53 15.10 -18.42
C TYR A 619 -17.86 15.69 -17.89
N ASN A 620 -18.09 15.74 -16.59
CA ASN A 620 -19.30 16.33 -16.02
C ASN A 620 -19.17 17.86 -15.85
N GLU A 621 -20.29 18.57 -15.99
CA GLU A 621 -20.41 20.00 -15.73
C GLU A 621 -21.12 20.23 -14.40
N ILE A 622 -20.41 20.81 -13.42
CA ILE A 622 -20.95 21.12 -12.09
C ILE A 622 -21.02 22.65 -11.97
N ILE A 623 -22.20 23.23 -12.10
CA ILE A 623 -22.35 24.68 -12.30
C ILE A 623 -23.43 25.29 -11.42
N ASN A 624 -23.19 26.43 -10.77
CA ASN A 624 -24.21 27.15 -9.97
C ASN A 624 -24.83 26.36 -8.81
N ASN A 625 -24.16 25.37 -8.24
CA ASN A 625 -24.72 24.64 -7.10
C ASN A 625 -24.39 25.35 -5.78
N SER A 626 -25.30 25.26 -4.82
CA SER A 626 -25.09 25.72 -3.43
C SER A 626 -24.92 24.49 -2.54
N LEU A 627 -23.72 24.30 -1.99
CA LEU A 627 -23.38 23.17 -1.11
C LEU A 627 -23.00 23.67 0.29
N ASP A 628 -23.83 23.43 1.30
CA ASP A 628 -23.55 23.88 2.67
C ASP A 628 -23.80 22.81 3.73
N SER A 629 -23.07 22.89 4.84
CA SER A 629 -23.28 22.02 6.01
C SER A 629 -23.20 20.52 5.71
N ASN A 630 -22.70 20.10 4.54
CA ASN A 630 -22.41 18.70 4.25
C ASN A 630 -21.11 18.31 4.97
N GLU A 631 -20.87 17.03 5.23
CA GLU A 631 -19.57 16.58 5.74
C GLU A 631 -18.48 16.86 4.68
N TYR A 632 -18.72 16.40 3.45
CA TYR A 632 -17.89 16.67 2.27
C TYR A 632 -18.68 17.45 1.21
N GLY A 633 -18.03 18.41 0.56
CA GLY A 633 -18.61 19.22 -0.51
C GLY A 633 -18.62 18.50 -1.85
N ILE A 634 -17.68 18.85 -2.72
CA ILE A 634 -17.49 18.18 -4.03
C ILE A 634 -16.23 17.32 -3.96
N SER A 635 -16.36 16.03 -4.23
CA SER A 635 -15.25 15.07 -4.23
C SER A 635 -15.09 14.46 -5.62
N LEU A 636 -13.94 14.69 -6.26
CA LEU A 636 -13.57 14.16 -7.57
C LEU A 636 -12.53 13.05 -7.38
N HIS A 637 -12.99 11.80 -7.29
CA HIS A 637 -12.13 10.64 -7.08
C HIS A 637 -11.94 9.87 -8.38
N TYR A 638 -10.70 9.62 -8.80
CA TYR A 638 -10.33 8.97 -10.06
C TYR A 638 -11.05 9.57 -11.29
N SER A 639 -11.41 10.85 -11.23
CA SER A 639 -12.33 11.52 -12.16
C SER A 639 -11.64 12.71 -12.82
N LYS A 640 -11.67 12.77 -14.16
CA LYS A 640 -10.98 13.78 -14.96
C LYS A 640 -11.91 14.52 -15.93
N ASN A 641 -11.41 15.63 -16.45
CA ASN A 641 -12.05 16.50 -17.43
C ASN A 641 -13.41 17.04 -16.96
N ASN A 642 -13.65 17.12 -15.65
CA ASN A 642 -14.84 17.76 -15.09
C ASN A 642 -14.66 19.28 -15.08
N ASN A 643 -15.77 20.00 -15.21
CA ASN A 643 -15.80 21.46 -15.30
C ASN A 643 -16.64 22.04 -14.16
N LEU A 644 -16.00 22.74 -13.21
CA LEU A 644 -16.64 23.34 -12.04
C LEU A 644 -16.66 24.86 -12.20
N LYS A 645 -17.84 25.48 -12.15
CA LYS A 645 -18.01 26.94 -12.28
C LYS A 645 -19.13 27.47 -11.39
N ARG A 646 -18.92 28.62 -10.73
CA ARG A 646 -19.95 29.34 -9.96
C ARG A 646 -20.63 28.50 -8.87
N ASN A 647 -19.96 27.47 -8.34
CA ASN A 647 -20.47 26.74 -7.18
C ASN A 647 -20.10 27.48 -5.90
N ASN A 648 -21.03 27.53 -4.94
CA ASN A 648 -20.80 28.16 -3.64
C ASN A 648 -20.82 27.11 -2.53
N MET A 649 -19.76 27.06 -1.72
CA MET A 649 -19.50 25.99 -0.77
C MET A 649 -19.28 26.51 0.66
N SER A 650 -19.82 25.81 1.67
CA SER A 650 -19.53 26.05 3.08
C SER A 650 -19.82 24.78 3.90
N ASN A 651 -19.03 23.75 3.65
CA ASN A 651 -19.16 22.41 4.23
C ASN A 651 -18.33 22.25 5.52
N GLN A 652 -18.51 21.14 6.23
CA GLN A 652 -17.98 20.92 7.57
C GLN A 652 -16.52 20.46 7.58
N TYR A 653 -16.15 19.47 6.76
CA TYR A 653 -14.78 18.94 6.72
C TYR A 653 -14.00 19.43 5.50
N LYS A 654 -14.38 19.00 4.30
CA LYS A 654 -13.75 19.46 3.05
C LYS A 654 -14.76 20.06 2.10
N ASN A 655 -14.39 21.17 1.45
CA ASN A 655 -15.24 21.80 0.44
C ASN A 655 -15.01 21.22 -0.95
N LEU A 656 -13.76 21.00 -1.32
CA LEU A 656 -13.37 20.39 -2.59
C LEU A 656 -12.25 19.38 -2.30
N GLU A 657 -12.39 18.17 -2.83
CA GLU A 657 -11.35 17.14 -2.76
C GLU A 657 -11.13 16.52 -4.14
N ILE A 658 -9.87 16.35 -4.53
CA ILE A 658 -9.50 15.68 -5.78
C ILE A 658 -8.50 14.58 -5.44
N MET A 659 -8.79 13.35 -5.83
CA MET A 659 -7.96 12.19 -5.53
C MET A 659 -7.80 11.29 -6.74
N GLY A 660 -6.62 10.70 -6.93
CA GLY A 660 -6.40 9.67 -7.93
C GLY A 660 -4.98 9.12 -7.91
N SER A 661 -4.80 7.89 -8.40
CA SER A 661 -3.50 7.22 -8.41
C SER A 661 -2.53 7.70 -9.50
N LEU A 662 -3.02 8.51 -10.46
CA LEU A 662 -2.27 9.01 -11.61
C LEU A 662 -2.58 10.50 -11.81
N LYS A 663 -1.58 11.26 -12.27
CA LYS A 663 -1.72 12.70 -12.55
C LYS A 663 -2.89 13.07 -13.46
N ILE A 664 -3.28 12.18 -14.39
CA ILE A 664 -4.40 12.42 -15.32
C ILE A 664 -5.75 12.63 -14.62
N TYR A 665 -5.93 12.11 -13.40
CA TYR A 665 -7.17 12.29 -12.63
C TYR A 665 -7.32 13.69 -12.03
N TYR A 666 -6.25 14.48 -12.05
CA TYR A 666 -6.25 15.87 -11.60
C TYR A 666 -6.52 16.84 -12.77
N ASN A 667 -6.64 16.36 -14.00
CA ASN A 667 -6.94 17.23 -15.15
C ASN A 667 -8.42 17.68 -15.13
N ASN A 668 -8.78 18.65 -14.30
CA ASN A 668 -10.12 19.21 -14.21
C ASN A 668 -10.10 20.73 -14.44
N THR A 669 -11.14 21.27 -15.06
CA THR A 669 -11.28 22.71 -15.27
C THR A 669 -12.05 23.32 -14.10
N ILE A 670 -11.35 24.01 -13.21
CA ILE A 670 -11.91 24.62 -12.01
C ILE A 670 -11.47 26.08 -11.99
N ASP A 671 -12.40 27.02 -12.17
CA ASP A 671 -12.09 28.45 -12.21
C ASP A 671 -12.41 29.17 -10.88
N ASP A 672 -11.92 30.40 -10.78
CA ASP A 672 -12.06 31.28 -9.61
C ASP A 672 -13.49 31.79 -9.38
N THR A 673 -14.45 31.42 -10.24
CA THR A 673 -15.86 31.73 -10.02
C THR A 673 -16.49 30.82 -8.98
N ASN A 674 -15.85 29.69 -8.64
CA ASN A 674 -16.26 28.86 -7.51
C ASN A 674 -15.79 29.51 -6.21
N THR A 675 -16.68 29.55 -5.21
CA THR A 675 -16.42 30.23 -3.94
C THR A 675 -16.61 29.31 -2.75
N ILE A 676 -15.79 29.48 -1.73
CA ILE A 676 -15.96 28.87 -0.40
C ILE A 676 -16.16 30.01 0.59
N LYS A 677 -17.26 30.01 1.36
CA LYS A 677 -17.60 31.08 2.33
C LYS A 677 -17.43 32.52 1.74
N GLY A 678 -17.67 32.68 0.45
CA GLY A 678 -17.58 33.95 -0.28
C GLY A 678 -16.19 34.34 -0.82
N LEU A 679 -15.13 33.56 -0.57
CA LEU A 679 -13.81 33.74 -1.19
C LEU A 679 -13.66 32.84 -2.42
N PRO A 680 -12.97 33.30 -3.49
CA PRO A 680 -12.67 32.45 -4.65
C PRO A 680 -11.75 31.30 -4.23
N LEU A 681 -11.91 30.13 -4.87
CA LEU A 681 -10.94 29.05 -4.79
C LEU A 681 -9.99 29.06 -5.99
N TYR A 682 -8.75 28.62 -5.81
CA TYR A 682 -7.75 28.58 -6.89
C TYR A 682 -7.31 27.14 -7.17
N TYR A 683 -7.19 26.80 -8.45
CA TYR A 683 -6.76 25.48 -8.90
C TYR A 683 -5.85 25.62 -10.12
N TYR A 684 -4.65 25.03 -10.05
CA TYR A 684 -3.68 25.03 -11.15
C TYR A 684 -3.29 23.59 -11.50
N TYR A 685 -3.23 23.29 -12.80
CA TYR A 685 -2.90 21.97 -13.31
C TYR A 685 -1.92 22.07 -14.48
N ASP A 686 -0.85 21.27 -14.46
CA ASP A 686 0.16 21.17 -15.53
C ASP A 686 0.86 22.51 -15.86
N GLU A 687 1.10 23.34 -14.83
CA GLU A 687 1.79 24.63 -14.91
C GLU A 687 3.27 24.52 -14.49
N TYR A 688 4.10 25.45 -14.97
CA TYR A 688 5.54 25.48 -14.73
C TYR A 688 6.00 26.86 -14.27
N ASP A 689 7.01 26.93 -13.39
CA ASP A 689 7.62 28.18 -12.90
C ASP A 689 6.59 29.15 -12.26
N LEU A 690 5.59 28.59 -11.58
CA LEU A 690 4.46 29.34 -11.06
C LEU A 690 4.80 29.99 -9.72
N THR A 691 4.55 31.30 -9.59
CA THR A 691 4.62 32.02 -8.30
C THR A 691 3.24 32.50 -7.89
N ILE A 692 2.72 31.95 -6.79
CA ILE A 692 1.48 32.36 -6.14
C ILE A 692 1.87 33.18 -4.91
N LYS A 693 1.42 34.43 -4.84
CA LYS A 693 1.73 35.31 -3.71
C LYS A 693 0.53 36.15 -3.32
N ASP A 694 0.46 36.52 -2.04
CA ASP A 694 -0.56 37.41 -1.49
C ASP A 694 -2.00 36.89 -1.77
N ALA A 695 -2.14 35.57 -1.94
CA ALA A 695 -3.42 34.94 -2.26
C ALA A 695 -4.28 34.87 -1.00
N ARG A 696 -5.59 35.11 -1.14
CA ARG A 696 -6.57 34.95 -0.08
C ARG A 696 -7.68 34.02 -0.55
N THR A 697 -7.70 32.81 -0.04
CA THR A 697 -8.59 31.73 -0.47
C THR A 697 -8.86 30.76 0.67
N HIS A 698 -10.00 30.06 0.66
CA HIS A 698 -10.22 28.91 1.55
C HIS A 698 -9.77 27.57 0.93
N TYR A 699 -9.34 27.57 -0.33
CA TYR A 699 -8.77 26.38 -0.98
C TYR A 699 -7.77 26.78 -2.08
N LEU A 700 -6.59 26.18 -2.05
CA LEU A 700 -5.60 26.26 -3.11
C LEU A 700 -5.17 24.84 -3.50
N GLY A 701 -5.48 24.43 -4.73
CA GLY A 701 -5.01 23.17 -5.30
C GLY A 701 -3.96 23.40 -6.38
N ILE A 702 -2.83 22.71 -6.30
CA ILE A 702 -1.83 22.65 -7.37
C ILE A 702 -1.54 21.18 -7.69
N ALA A 703 -1.65 20.81 -8.97
CA ALA A 703 -1.49 19.43 -9.38
C ALA A 703 -0.68 19.26 -10.67
N SER A 704 0.21 18.27 -10.72
CA SER A 704 1.10 18.02 -11.86
C SER A 704 1.91 19.26 -12.28
N CYS A 705 2.21 20.16 -11.35
CA CYS A 705 2.96 21.39 -11.60
C CYS A 705 4.42 21.22 -11.18
N ASP A 706 5.33 21.90 -11.88
CA ASP A 706 6.77 21.87 -11.57
C ASP A 706 7.29 23.28 -11.23
N ASN A 707 8.22 23.34 -10.28
CA ASN A 707 8.84 24.59 -9.82
C ASN A 707 7.82 25.66 -9.37
N VAL A 708 7.02 25.32 -8.35
CA VAL A 708 5.96 26.21 -7.82
C VAL A 708 6.42 26.88 -6.52
N THR A 709 6.23 28.19 -6.40
CA THR A 709 6.43 28.93 -5.15
C THR A 709 5.10 29.53 -4.67
N ILE A 710 4.66 29.16 -3.46
CA ILE A 710 3.51 29.75 -2.77
C ILE A 710 4.03 30.56 -1.58
N ARG A 711 3.75 31.87 -1.52
CA ARG A 711 4.23 32.71 -0.41
C ARG A 711 3.29 33.80 0.06
N ASN A 712 3.44 34.22 1.31
CA ASN A 712 2.74 35.36 1.91
C ASN A 712 1.21 35.31 1.71
N SER A 713 0.62 34.12 1.72
CA SER A 713 -0.79 33.90 1.39
C SER A 713 -1.59 33.43 2.61
N ASP A 714 -2.88 33.75 2.62
CA ASP A 714 -3.87 33.31 3.60
C ASP A 714 -4.77 32.26 2.94
N ILE A 715 -4.53 31.00 3.28
CA ILE A 715 -5.07 29.81 2.62
C ILE A 715 -5.89 29.03 3.66
N GLY A 716 -7.05 28.50 3.26
CA GLY A 716 -7.76 27.50 4.05
C GLY A 716 -7.06 26.15 3.94
N ASP A 717 -7.50 25.34 2.98
CA ASP A 717 -6.92 24.03 2.65
C ASP A 717 -5.91 24.15 1.49
N LEU A 718 -4.73 23.55 1.65
CA LEU A 718 -3.68 23.52 0.61
C LEU A 718 -3.45 22.08 0.12
N GLN A 719 -3.79 21.81 -1.15
CA GLN A 719 -3.54 20.52 -1.79
C GLN A 719 -2.41 20.61 -2.83
N ILE A 720 -1.37 19.81 -2.66
CA ILE A 720 -0.23 19.66 -3.58
C ILE A 720 -0.18 18.20 -4.05
N SER A 721 -0.34 17.95 -5.35
CA SER A 721 -0.47 16.59 -5.89
C SER A 721 0.36 16.34 -7.15
N PHE A 722 1.16 15.29 -7.21
CA PHE A 722 2.01 14.97 -8.37
C PHE A 722 3.00 16.07 -8.79
N ASN A 723 3.38 16.95 -7.87
CA ASN A 723 4.29 18.06 -8.18
C ASN A 723 5.75 17.66 -7.98
N ASN A 724 6.64 18.41 -8.62
CA ASN A 724 8.06 18.33 -8.33
C ASN A 724 8.62 19.74 -8.08
N GLN A 725 9.46 19.88 -7.05
CA GLN A 725 10.09 21.16 -6.66
C GLN A 725 9.03 22.22 -6.32
N SER A 726 8.43 22.12 -5.13
CA SER A 726 7.48 23.12 -4.64
C SER A 726 8.02 23.79 -3.38
N THR A 727 7.89 25.11 -3.27
CA THR A 727 8.25 25.90 -2.07
C THR A 727 7.01 26.56 -1.50
N VAL A 728 6.68 26.28 -0.24
CA VAL A 728 5.58 26.89 0.51
C VAL A 728 6.21 27.73 1.62
N LEU A 729 6.20 29.05 1.50
CA LEU A 729 6.98 29.96 2.33
C LEU A 729 6.12 31.05 2.98
N ALA A 730 6.17 31.20 4.31
CA ALA A 730 5.57 32.34 5.02
C ALA A 730 4.05 32.52 4.76
N ASN A 731 3.30 31.43 4.71
CA ASN A 731 1.84 31.44 4.55
C ASN A 731 1.12 31.19 5.88
N ASN A 732 -0.14 31.62 5.96
CA ASN A 732 -1.10 31.21 6.97
C ASN A 732 -2.04 30.17 6.34
N ILE A 733 -2.09 28.96 6.89
CA ILE A 733 -2.84 27.82 6.33
C ILE A 733 -3.78 27.29 7.40
N SER A 734 -5.08 27.50 7.25
CA SER A 734 -6.03 27.35 8.37
C SER A 734 -6.67 25.96 8.51
N ASP A 735 -6.84 25.23 7.42
CA ASP A 735 -7.64 24.00 7.37
C ASP A 735 -6.79 22.75 7.06
N GLY A 736 -5.45 22.89 7.08
CA GLY A 736 -4.49 21.83 6.84
C GLY A 736 -3.81 21.86 5.47
N MET A 737 -2.92 20.90 5.26
CA MET A 737 -2.13 20.75 4.03
C MET A 737 -1.98 19.28 3.64
N GLN A 738 -2.12 18.97 2.36
CA GLN A 738 -1.84 17.65 1.79
C GLN A 738 -0.77 17.71 0.70
N ILE A 739 0.28 16.88 0.84
CA ILE A 739 1.36 16.69 -0.13
C ILE A 739 1.33 15.23 -0.61
N TYR A 740 0.72 14.99 -1.77
CA TYR A 740 0.48 13.66 -2.31
C TYR A 740 1.30 13.38 -3.58
N VAL A 741 2.05 12.27 -3.61
CA VAL A 741 2.89 11.85 -4.75
C VAL A 741 3.76 13.00 -5.30
N SER A 742 4.17 13.91 -4.41
CA SER A 742 4.88 15.13 -4.77
C SER A 742 6.29 15.09 -4.20
N ASN A 743 7.28 15.41 -5.02
CA ASN A 743 8.68 15.26 -4.63
C ASN A 743 9.38 16.61 -4.49
N ASN A 744 10.37 16.67 -3.60
CA ASN A 744 11.19 17.87 -3.40
C ASN A 744 10.35 19.09 -2.99
N THR A 745 9.38 18.91 -2.09
CA THR A 745 8.57 20.01 -1.53
C THR A 745 9.20 20.54 -0.25
N THR A 746 9.35 21.85 -0.16
CA THR A 746 9.94 22.55 0.97
C THR A 746 8.91 23.49 1.59
N VAL A 747 8.52 23.24 2.84
CA VAL A 747 7.53 24.00 3.60
C VAL A 747 8.26 24.74 4.72
N ILE A 748 8.37 26.07 4.61
CA ILE A 748 9.20 26.91 5.48
C ILE A 748 8.44 28.10 6.06
N GLN A 749 8.61 28.38 7.36
CA GLN A 749 8.10 29.61 8.01
C GLN A 749 6.58 29.81 7.91
N ASN A 750 5.80 28.74 7.75
CA ASN A 750 4.34 28.84 7.69
C ASN A 750 3.72 28.74 9.08
N ASN A 751 2.58 29.41 9.25
CA ASN A 751 1.66 29.16 10.36
C ASN A 751 0.56 28.21 9.85
N ILE A 752 0.53 26.99 10.36
CA ILE A 752 -0.37 25.94 9.90
C ILE A 752 -1.28 25.53 11.05
N THR A 753 -2.59 25.54 10.81
CA THR A 753 -3.59 24.91 11.65
C THR A 753 -4.31 23.82 10.85
N GLY A 754 -4.75 22.76 11.54
CA GLY A 754 -5.23 21.55 10.86
C GLY A 754 -4.10 20.61 10.45
N ASP A 755 -4.47 19.43 9.94
CA ASP A 755 -3.54 18.33 9.73
C ASP A 755 -2.59 18.58 8.55
N VAL A 756 -1.37 18.07 8.66
CA VAL A 756 -0.37 18.09 7.58
C VAL A 756 -0.08 16.67 7.15
N GLU A 757 -0.55 16.29 5.96
CA GLU A 757 -0.39 14.94 5.43
C GLU A 757 0.63 14.91 4.27
N ILE A 758 1.63 14.03 4.35
CA ILE A 758 2.63 13.83 3.31
C ILE A 758 2.62 12.36 2.90
N SER A 759 1.99 12.04 1.77
CA SER A 759 1.68 10.66 1.39
C SER A 759 2.27 10.27 0.04
N ARG A 760 2.97 9.12 -0.01
CA ARG A 760 3.60 8.58 -1.24
C ARG A 760 4.55 9.55 -1.96
N SER A 761 5.15 10.45 -1.20
CA SER A 761 5.97 11.56 -1.64
C SER A 761 7.44 11.32 -1.27
N ASN A 762 8.41 12.02 -1.86
CA ASN A 762 9.83 11.85 -1.54
C ASN A 762 10.58 13.17 -1.40
N ASN A 763 11.61 13.17 -0.54
CA ASN A 763 12.52 14.28 -0.32
C ASN A 763 11.81 15.58 0.08
N ASN A 764 10.87 15.49 1.02
CA ASN A 764 10.12 16.67 1.48
C ASN A 764 10.70 17.19 2.79
N THR A 765 10.66 18.51 2.98
CA THR A 765 11.21 19.18 4.17
C THR A 765 10.18 20.13 4.76
N LEU A 766 9.88 19.96 6.05
CA LEU A 766 9.09 20.87 6.87
C LEU A 766 10.04 21.53 7.86
N LYS A 767 10.29 22.83 7.71
CA LYS A 767 11.27 23.54 8.52
C LYS A 767 10.81 24.90 9.02
N ASP A 768 11.15 25.27 10.25
CA ASP A 768 10.89 26.60 10.81
C ASP A 768 9.39 26.98 10.80
N ASN A 769 8.46 26.02 10.85
CA ASN A 769 7.01 26.27 10.85
C ASN A 769 6.43 26.28 12.26
N VAL A 770 5.30 26.97 12.41
CA VAL A 770 4.45 26.91 13.60
C VAL A 770 3.20 26.10 13.25
N MET A 771 2.97 24.98 13.93
CA MET A 771 1.88 24.04 13.67
C MET A 771 1.02 23.87 14.91
N ASN A 772 -0.18 24.44 14.91
CA ASN A 772 -1.07 24.46 16.07
C ASN A 772 -2.33 23.63 15.82
N ALA A 773 -2.68 22.75 16.76
CA ALA A 773 -3.91 21.96 16.84
C ALA A 773 -4.10 20.79 15.84
N GLY A 774 -3.34 20.74 14.75
CA GLY A 774 -3.36 19.61 13.79
C GLY A 774 -2.22 18.62 13.98
N ARG A 775 -2.36 17.41 13.43
CA ARG A 775 -1.37 16.33 13.49
C ARG A 775 -0.56 16.26 12.18
N VAL A 776 0.72 15.94 12.29
CA VAL A 776 1.62 15.76 11.13
C VAL A 776 1.75 14.27 10.80
N TYR A 777 1.43 13.92 9.56
CA TYR A 777 1.38 12.55 9.05
C TYR A 777 2.38 12.31 7.90
N PRO A 778 3.64 11.89 8.19
CA PRO A 778 4.67 11.66 7.18
C PRO A 778 4.65 10.21 6.64
N PHE A 779 3.72 9.91 5.73
CA PHE A 779 3.52 8.59 5.10
C PHE A 779 4.30 8.44 3.77
N SER A 780 5.56 8.84 3.76
CA SER A 780 6.36 9.10 2.55
C SER A 780 7.82 8.68 2.69
N SER A 781 8.48 8.24 1.62
CA SER A 781 9.75 7.52 1.77
C SER A 781 10.96 8.35 2.18
N SER A 782 10.91 9.67 2.04
CA SER A 782 11.92 10.54 2.67
C SER A 782 11.31 11.87 3.10
N VAL A 783 11.35 12.14 4.41
CA VAL A 783 10.82 13.38 5.02
C VAL A 783 11.76 13.88 6.12
N LEU A 784 12.09 15.17 6.08
CA LEU A 784 12.77 15.91 7.14
C LEU A 784 11.79 16.85 7.82
N ILE A 785 11.60 16.72 9.14
CA ILE A 785 10.82 17.63 9.98
C ILE A 785 11.80 18.26 10.96
N ALA A 786 12.13 19.55 10.76
CA ALA A 786 13.17 20.19 11.56
C ALA A 786 12.84 21.61 12.04
N LYS A 787 13.21 21.98 13.28
CA LYS A 787 13.04 23.35 13.79
C LYS A 787 11.59 23.86 13.79
N ASN A 788 10.62 22.97 13.92
CA ASN A 788 9.21 23.36 13.98
C ASN A 788 8.74 23.48 15.44
N LEU A 789 7.78 24.37 15.66
CA LEU A 789 7.00 24.46 16.90
C LEU A 789 5.67 23.75 16.68
N ILE A 790 5.43 22.63 17.36
CA ILE A 790 4.26 21.76 17.14
C ILE A 790 3.47 21.64 18.44
N SER A 791 2.16 21.90 18.37
CA SER A 791 1.27 21.75 19.54
C SER A 791 -0.11 21.16 19.20
N GLY A 792 -0.73 20.52 20.20
CA GLY A 792 -2.06 19.90 20.09
C GLY A 792 -2.09 18.51 19.43
N GLY A 793 -1.62 18.37 18.18
CA GLY A 793 -1.77 17.14 17.40
C GLY A 793 -0.56 16.20 17.36
N GLY A 794 0.66 16.73 17.47
CA GLY A 794 1.92 15.97 17.41
C GLY A 794 2.28 15.41 16.03
N ILE A 795 3.22 14.46 16.00
CA ILE A 795 3.68 13.76 14.78
C ILE A 795 3.29 12.28 14.85
N SER A 796 2.71 11.74 13.78
CA SER A 796 2.19 10.37 13.76
C SER A 796 2.52 9.65 12.46
N PHE A 797 3.30 8.56 12.52
CA PHE A 797 3.75 7.80 11.35
C PHE A 797 3.33 6.32 11.40
N MET A 798 3.36 5.63 10.26
CA MET A 798 2.88 4.25 10.14
C MET A 798 4.01 3.21 10.18
N TYR A 799 3.79 2.11 10.93
CA TYR A 799 4.77 1.04 11.11
C TYR A 799 5.08 0.19 9.85
N ASN A 800 4.24 0.20 8.82
CA ASN A 800 4.41 -0.63 7.62
C ASN A 800 4.80 0.17 6.36
N SER A 801 5.10 1.46 6.52
CA SER A 801 5.49 2.31 5.38
C SER A 801 7.01 2.27 5.19
N PRO A 802 7.52 2.25 3.95
CA PRO A 802 8.94 2.46 3.67
C PRO A 802 9.26 3.94 3.92
N LEU A 803 9.93 4.28 5.04
CA LEU A 803 10.19 5.65 5.50
C LEU A 803 11.66 5.86 5.91
N ASP A 804 12.33 6.83 5.29
CA ASP A 804 13.48 7.56 5.84
C ASP A 804 12.95 8.85 6.48
N LEU A 805 12.69 8.80 7.79
CA LEU A 805 12.09 9.90 8.54
C LEU A 805 13.11 10.48 9.54
N ILE A 806 13.41 11.77 9.41
CA ILE A 806 14.25 12.51 10.36
C ILE A 806 13.40 13.58 11.03
N ILE A 807 13.29 13.49 12.36
CA ILE A 807 12.63 14.47 13.21
C ILE A 807 13.72 15.09 14.08
N GLU A 808 14.11 16.34 13.80
CA GLU A 808 15.22 16.98 14.52
C GLU A 808 15.00 18.44 14.95
N ASN A 809 15.50 18.81 16.13
CA ASN A 809 15.48 20.21 16.59
C ASN A 809 14.06 20.81 16.68
N ASN A 810 13.01 20.00 16.89
CA ASN A 810 11.63 20.50 17.04
C ASN A 810 11.26 20.67 18.52
N THR A 811 10.35 21.60 18.79
CA THR A 811 9.68 21.73 20.10
C THR A 811 8.24 21.23 19.96
N ILE A 812 7.89 20.18 20.70
CA ILE A 812 6.60 19.48 20.61
C ILE A 812 5.93 19.44 21.98
N PHE A 813 4.75 20.04 22.11
CA PHE A 813 4.12 20.20 23.43
C PHE A 813 2.60 20.21 23.42
N ASP A 814 1.99 19.98 24.59
CA ASP A 814 0.54 19.98 24.80
C ASP A 814 -0.24 19.05 23.83
N CYS A 815 0.33 17.89 23.49
CA CYS A 815 -0.29 16.88 22.62
C CYS A 815 -0.72 15.62 23.41
N GLU A 816 -1.70 14.87 22.89
CA GLU A 816 -1.95 13.50 23.39
C GLU A 816 -0.71 12.61 23.13
N TYR A 817 -0.17 12.70 21.92
CA TYR A 817 1.07 12.03 21.52
C TYR A 817 2.00 13.07 20.91
N GLY A 818 3.18 13.28 21.49
CA GLY A 818 4.20 14.15 20.90
C GLY A 818 4.71 13.55 19.58
N ILE A 819 5.24 12.33 19.66
CA ILE A 819 5.58 11.51 18.49
C ILE A 819 5.01 10.11 18.67
N GLU A 820 4.24 9.61 17.70
CA GLU A 820 3.73 8.24 17.73
C GLU A 820 3.96 7.43 16.44
N CYS A 821 4.06 6.12 16.61
CA CYS A 821 3.93 5.14 15.53
C CYS A 821 2.61 4.37 15.70
N PHE A 822 1.83 4.26 14.61
CA PHE A 822 0.51 3.63 14.64
C PHE A 822 0.21 2.71 13.42
N ARG A 823 -0.88 1.94 13.49
CA ARG A 823 -1.41 0.99 12.52
C ARG A 823 -2.72 1.59 12.01
N PRO A 824 -2.86 1.83 10.70
CA PRO A 824 -4.07 2.41 10.17
C PRO A 824 -5.26 1.47 10.39
N ARG A 825 -6.38 2.03 10.85
CA ARG A 825 -7.68 1.36 10.71
C ARG A 825 -8.15 1.55 9.27
N PRO A 826 -8.61 0.51 8.57
CA PRO A 826 -9.12 0.66 7.22
C PRO A 826 -10.30 1.64 7.22
N VAL A 827 -10.16 2.74 6.50
CA VAL A 827 -11.26 3.67 6.23
C VAL A 827 -12.00 3.13 5.01
N ARG A 828 -13.23 2.63 5.19
CA ARG A 828 -14.12 2.29 4.07
C ARG A 828 -14.97 3.51 3.73
N GLY A 829 -14.92 3.94 2.48
CA GLY A 829 -15.71 5.07 1.97
C GLY A 829 -17.21 4.81 2.11
N ARG A 830 -17.96 5.84 2.52
CA ARG A 830 -19.42 5.85 2.68
C ARG A 830 -20.08 6.52 1.48
N GLY A 831 -21.36 6.22 1.23
CA GLY A 831 -22.31 7.13 0.59
C GLY A 831 -22.86 6.70 -0.78
N GLY A 832 -24.20 6.64 -0.89
CA GLY A 832 -24.96 6.42 -2.14
C GLY A 832 -25.68 5.07 -2.20
N GLY A 833 -27.01 5.07 -2.37
CA GLY A 833 -27.82 3.85 -2.40
C GLY A 833 -27.51 2.89 -3.56
N LEU A 834 -26.79 3.33 -4.60
CA LEU A 834 -26.17 2.46 -5.59
C LEU A 834 -24.66 2.65 -5.54
N PHE A 835 -23.88 1.57 -5.57
CA PHE A 835 -22.43 1.66 -5.66
C PHE A 835 -21.84 0.61 -6.59
N LEU A 836 -20.71 0.94 -7.21
CA LEU A 836 -19.92 -0.01 -7.97
C LEU A 836 -18.86 -0.61 -7.05
N ASP A 837 -18.80 -1.94 -6.93
CA ASP A 837 -17.65 -2.54 -6.26
C ASP A 837 -16.45 -2.47 -7.21
N ILE A 838 -15.59 -1.50 -6.94
CA ILE A 838 -14.30 -1.32 -7.60
C ILE A 838 -13.28 -1.67 -6.53
N GLY A 839 -12.84 -2.93 -6.53
CA GLY A 839 -11.87 -3.45 -5.58
C GLY A 839 -10.73 -2.46 -5.36
N ILE A 840 -10.72 -1.82 -4.19
CA ILE A 840 -9.64 -0.93 -3.81
C ILE A 840 -8.43 -1.83 -3.57
N PRO A 841 -7.31 -1.65 -4.30
CA PRO A 841 -6.14 -2.50 -4.11
C PRO A 841 -5.71 -2.44 -2.65
N SER A 842 -5.54 -3.62 -2.05
CA SER A 842 -5.01 -3.76 -0.70
C SER A 842 -3.66 -3.05 -0.58
N GLN A 843 -3.44 -2.40 0.56
CA GLN A 843 -2.16 -1.78 0.90
C GLN A 843 -1.03 -2.82 0.72
N PRO A 844 0.11 -2.43 0.13
CA PRO A 844 1.19 -3.37 -0.14
C PRO A 844 1.68 -4.05 1.14
N SER A 845 1.69 -5.37 1.12
CA SER A 845 2.24 -6.22 2.17
C SER A 845 3.72 -6.47 1.91
N ASN A 846 4.60 -5.58 2.36
CA ASN A 846 5.96 -5.95 2.76
C ASN A 846 6.68 -4.77 3.45
N PRO A 847 7.17 -4.94 4.70
CA PRO A 847 7.99 -3.92 5.34
C PRO A 847 9.37 -3.86 4.66
N VAL A 848 9.69 -2.71 4.08
CA VAL A 848 11.04 -2.35 3.63
C VAL A 848 11.64 -1.45 4.71
N THR A 849 12.93 -1.66 5.00
CA THR A 849 13.76 -0.94 5.97
C THR A 849 13.29 0.47 6.32
N GLN A 850 12.89 0.68 7.57
CA GLN A 850 12.62 1.99 8.16
C GLN A 850 13.89 2.54 8.78
N LYS A 851 14.24 3.77 8.43
CA LYS A 851 15.25 4.54 9.15
C LYS A 851 14.56 5.74 9.77
N VAL A 852 14.13 5.59 11.02
CA VAL A 852 13.55 6.67 11.81
C VAL A 852 14.61 7.21 12.76
N ILE A 853 14.90 8.50 12.65
CA ILE A 853 15.83 9.22 13.54
C ILE A 853 15.05 10.34 14.23
N ILE A 854 15.01 10.29 15.56
CA ILE A 854 14.42 11.31 16.43
C ILE A 854 15.55 11.89 17.26
N LYS A 855 15.98 13.13 16.98
CA LYS A 855 17.12 13.72 17.70
C LYS A 855 17.01 15.21 18.00
N ASN A 856 17.66 15.66 19.07
CA ASN A 856 17.72 17.08 19.43
C ASN A 856 16.34 17.74 19.60
N ASN A 857 15.27 16.99 19.87
CA ASN A 857 13.92 17.57 20.05
C ASN A 857 13.66 17.86 21.53
N GLU A 858 12.83 18.87 21.78
CA GLU A 858 12.26 19.16 23.08
C GLU A 858 10.78 18.71 23.07
N ILE A 859 10.44 17.70 23.87
CA ILE A 859 9.14 17.04 23.88
C ILE A 859 8.57 17.13 25.29
N LEU A 860 7.61 18.03 25.50
CA LEU A 860 7.16 18.36 26.85
C LEU A 860 5.65 18.45 27.02
N LYS A 861 5.15 18.15 28.23
CA LYS A 861 3.73 18.32 28.62
C LYS A 861 2.74 17.55 27.73
N ASN A 862 3.15 16.41 27.21
CA ASN A 862 2.28 15.51 26.45
C ASN A 862 1.77 14.38 27.35
N THR A 863 0.66 13.74 26.98
CA THR A 863 0.27 12.47 27.63
C THR A 863 1.33 11.41 27.32
N TYR A 864 1.75 11.29 26.06
CA TYR A 864 2.91 10.49 25.67
C TYR A 864 3.92 11.38 24.94
N GLY A 865 5.16 11.46 25.43
CA GLY A 865 6.26 12.13 24.74
C GLY A 865 6.58 11.42 23.42
N ILE A 866 7.13 10.20 23.52
CA ILE A 866 7.35 9.31 22.38
C ILE A 866 6.65 7.97 22.62
N SER A 867 5.76 7.56 21.71
CA SER A 867 5.02 6.29 21.78
C SER A 867 5.22 5.45 20.52
N LEU A 868 6.02 4.38 20.60
CA LEU A 868 6.22 3.47 19.48
C LEU A 868 5.53 2.13 19.75
N ARG A 869 4.64 1.72 18.84
CA ARG A 869 3.85 0.49 18.98
C ARG A 869 3.86 -0.29 17.66
N TRP A 870 3.73 -1.61 17.76
CA TRP A 870 3.41 -2.52 16.65
C TRP A 870 4.56 -2.79 15.67
N TRP A 871 5.71 -3.20 16.19
CA TRP A 871 6.89 -3.63 15.42
C TRP A 871 7.58 -2.59 14.51
N PRO A 872 7.73 -1.30 14.88
CA PRO A 872 8.82 -0.51 14.33
C PRO A 872 10.16 -1.09 14.82
N HIS A 873 11.15 -1.16 13.93
CA HIS A 873 12.49 -1.70 14.22
C HIS A 873 13.57 -0.68 13.85
N GLY A 874 14.70 -0.66 14.54
CA GLY A 874 15.86 0.13 14.11
C GLY A 874 15.73 1.65 14.28
N THR A 875 14.84 2.12 15.15
CA THR A 875 14.67 3.57 15.42
C THR A 875 15.80 4.08 16.31
N THR A 876 16.33 5.27 16.00
CA THR A 876 17.35 5.96 16.83
C THR A 876 16.71 7.16 17.51
N ILE A 877 16.71 7.17 18.85
CA ILE A 877 16.20 8.26 19.71
C ILE A 877 17.37 8.83 20.50
N THR A 878 17.88 10.00 20.11
CA THR A 878 19.08 10.56 20.76
C THR A 878 19.07 12.07 21.02
N ASN A 879 19.73 12.53 22.08
CA ASN A 879 19.86 13.96 22.38
C ASN A 879 18.52 14.70 22.54
N ASN A 880 17.44 14.03 22.94
CA ASN A 880 16.14 14.69 23.13
C ASN A 880 15.94 15.09 24.60
N GLY A 881 15.32 16.25 24.82
CA GLY A 881 14.76 16.63 26.13
C GLY A 881 13.31 16.17 26.19
N ILE A 882 13.00 15.17 27.02
CA ILE A 882 11.66 14.58 27.16
C ILE A 882 11.18 14.86 28.58
N LEU A 883 10.42 15.95 28.74
CA LEU A 883 10.21 16.61 30.02
C LEU A 883 8.73 16.73 30.38
N ASP A 884 8.36 16.58 31.65
CA ASP A 884 6.99 16.87 32.14
C ASP A 884 5.85 16.15 31.39
N ASN A 885 6.07 14.94 30.85
CA ASN A 885 5.03 14.13 30.21
C ASN A 885 4.47 13.08 31.18
N ASP A 886 3.24 12.58 30.96
CA ASP A 886 2.76 11.44 31.77
C ASP A 886 3.61 10.19 31.47
N TRP A 887 3.93 9.98 30.19
CA TRP A 887 4.84 8.94 29.72
C TRP A 887 5.94 9.57 28.88
N GLY A 888 7.20 9.47 29.29
CA GLY A 888 8.34 9.99 28.55
C GLY A 888 8.54 9.23 27.23
N ILE A 889 9.02 7.99 27.32
CA ILE A 889 9.11 7.05 26.20
C ILE A 889 8.32 5.78 26.53
N TYR A 890 7.37 5.42 25.68
CA TYR A 890 6.57 4.21 25.77
C TYR A 890 6.80 3.33 24.54
N LEU A 891 7.24 2.09 24.74
CA LEU A 891 7.44 1.10 23.67
C LEU A 891 6.61 -0.16 23.92
N GLU A 892 5.96 -0.67 22.87
CA GLU A 892 5.18 -1.91 22.90
C GLU A 892 5.40 -2.74 21.62
N ASN A 893 5.89 -3.98 21.77
CA ASN A 893 6.31 -4.83 20.66
C ASN A 893 7.34 -4.12 19.73
N VAL A 894 8.37 -3.49 20.30
CA VAL A 894 9.42 -2.75 19.57
C VAL A 894 10.77 -3.39 19.85
N ASP A 895 11.60 -3.58 18.82
CA ASP A 895 12.94 -4.14 18.99
C ASP A 895 14.02 -3.41 18.19
N SER A 896 15.27 -3.72 18.51
CA SER A 896 16.45 -3.25 17.77
C SER A 896 16.58 -1.72 17.72
N CYS A 897 15.99 -0.97 18.65
CA CYS A 897 16.10 0.49 18.71
C CYS A 897 17.29 0.93 19.57
N THR A 898 17.79 2.16 19.35
CA THR A 898 18.81 2.79 20.19
C THR A 898 18.24 4.02 20.88
N ILE A 899 18.31 4.07 22.20
CA ILE A 899 17.87 5.20 23.04
C ILE A 899 19.08 5.68 23.82
N ALA A 900 19.67 6.81 23.43
CA ALA A 900 20.89 7.31 24.08
C ALA A 900 21.00 8.82 24.15
N ASN A 901 21.72 9.35 25.14
CA ASN A 901 21.96 10.78 25.31
C ASN A 901 20.68 11.60 25.51
N ASN A 902 19.57 11.01 25.98
CA ASN A 902 18.33 11.76 26.20
C ASN A 902 18.22 12.23 27.65
N THR A 903 17.71 13.43 27.86
CA THR A 903 17.32 13.94 29.17
C THR A 903 15.85 13.64 29.39
N ILE A 904 15.55 12.67 30.25
CA ILE A 904 14.19 12.18 30.49
C ILE A 904 13.86 12.48 31.95
N SER A 905 13.17 13.59 32.21
CA SER A 905 12.94 14.05 33.58
C SER A 905 11.55 14.62 33.82
N ASN A 906 11.13 14.62 35.08
CA ASN A 906 9.82 15.06 35.55
C ASN A 906 8.62 14.36 34.89
N ASN A 907 8.82 13.19 34.27
CA ASN A 907 7.73 12.40 33.75
C ASN A 907 7.12 11.51 34.86
N GLU A 908 5.87 11.09 34.72
CA GLU A 908 5.31 10.07 35.64
C GLU A 908 6.02 8.73 35.42
N ASN A 909 6.24 8.35 34.16
CA ASN A 909 7.03 7.19 33.75
C ASN A 909 8.11 7.64 32.76
N GLY A 910 9.39 7.38 33.06
CA GLY A 910 10.54 7.76 32.21
C GLY A 910 10.59 6.95 30.92
N VAL A 911 11.05 5.70 31.00
CA VAL A 911 11.02 4.73 29.90
C VAL A 911 10.19 3.50 30.29
N TYR A 912 9.20 3.15 29.47
CA TYR A 912 8.32 2.01 29.71
C TYR A 912 8.33 1.05 28.52
N LEU A 913 8.88 -0.14 28.73
CA LEU A 913 9.00 -1.20 27.73
C LEU A 913 8.10 -2.37 28.12
N GLN A 914 7.13 -2.72 27.27
CA GLN A 914 6.24 -3.85 27.55
C GLN A 914 5.87 -4.67 26.32
N GLY A 915 5.28 -5.85 26.56
CA GLY A 915 4.61 -6.62 25.51
C GLY A 915 5.58 -7.15 24.46
N GLY A 916 6.73 -7.67 24.90
CA GLY A 916 7.68 -8.32 24.00
C GLY A 916 8.66 -7.38 23.29
N CYS A 917 9.12 -6.33 23.97
CA CYS A 917 10.23 -5.52 23.49
C CYS A 917 11.58 -6.21 23.77
N TYR A 918 12.43 -6.38 22.76
CA TYR A 918 13.71 -7.09 22.88
C TYR A 918 14.84 -6.34 22.16
N ASP A 919 16.09 -6.63 22.53
CA ASP A 919 17.29 -6.16 21.81
C ASP A 919 17.36 -4.64 21.58
N ASN A 920 16.64 -3.84 22.38
CA ASN A 920 16.80 -2.40 22.39
C ASN A 920 18.05 -2.03 23.21
N LEU A 921 18.82 -1.06 22.74
CA LEU A 921 20.03 -0.56 23.39
C LEU A 921 19.76 0.79 24.04
N ILE A 922 19.79 0.84 25.38
CA ILE A 922 19.50 2.02 26.20
C ILE A 922 20.73 2.37 27.04
N TYR A 923 21.42 3.48 26.73
CA TYR A 923 22.61 3.90 27.48
C TYR A 923 22.80 5.42 27.42
N ASN A 924 23.56 5.97 28.36
CA ASN A 924 23.86 7.39 28.47
C ASN A 924 22.63 8.32 28.50
N ASN A 925 21.52 7.87 29.09
CA ASN A 925 20.35 8.71 29.32
C ASN A 925 20.32 9.22 30.77
N TYR A 926 19.71 10.38 30.97
CA TYR A 926 19.52 10.99 32.28
C TYR A 926 18.08 10.73 32.75
N PHE A 927 17.90 9.85 33.75
CA PHE A 927 16.60 9.50 34.29
C PHE A 927 16.36 10.18 35.64
N ASN A 928 15.41 11.11 35.69
CA ASN A 928 14.92 11.72 36.92
C ASN A 928 13.40 11.88 36.89
N ASN A 929 12.69 10.78 37.13
CA ASN A 929 11.24 10.67 36.98
C ASN A 929 10.61 10.03 38.21
N THR A 930 9.27 10.10 38.31
CA THR A 930 8.55 9.41 39.40
C THR A 930 8.79 7.90 39.36
N LYS A 931 8.83 7.31 38.16
CA LYS A 931 9.31 5.96 37.88
C LYS A 931 10.29 6.04 36.73
N ASN A 932 11.57 5.74 36.97
CA ASN A 932 12.61 5.91 35.97
C ASN A 932 12.49 4.93 34.80
N ALA A 933 12.33 3.63 35.08
CA ALA A 933 12.14 2.65 34.03
C ALA A 933 11.20 1.49 34.43
N TYR A 934 10.59 0.86 33.42
CA TYR A 934 9.93 -0.44 33.51
C TYR A 934 10.30 -1.28 32.27
N ASP A 935 10.62 -2.55 32.48
CA ASP A 935 10.99 -3.48 31.42
C ASP A 935 10.62 -4.94 31.78
N ASP A 936 9.73 -5.53 30.98
CA ASP A 936 9.34 -6.95 31.07
C ASP A 936 10.09 -7.87 30.07
N GLY A 937 10.90 -7.28 29.19
CA GLY A 937 11.57 -7.93 28.06
C GLY A 937 13.04 -8.26 28.32
N TYR A 938 13.80 -8.45 27.23
CA TYR A 938 15.25 -8.66 27.22
C TYR A 938 15.93 -7.53 26.47
N ASN A 939 16.19 -6.41 27.15
CA ASN A 939 16.84 -5.23 26.57
C ASN A 939 18.22 -4.99 27.21
N ILE A 940 19.05 -4.19 26.55
CA ILE A 940 20.42 -3.90 26.94
C ILE A 940 20.48 -2.49 27.51
N TRP A 941 20.81 -2.36 28.79
CA TRP A 941 20.75 -1.09 29.54
C TRP A 941 22.13 -0.41 29.73
N ASN A 942 23.15 -0.88 29.03
CA ASN A 942 24.50 -0.29 29.06
C ASN A 942 25.33 -0.77 27.86
N ILE A 943 26.40 -0.04 27.55
CA ILE A 943 27.46 -0.46 26.63
C ILE A 943 28.71 -0.87 27.42
N THR A 944 29.74 -1.31 26.70
CA THR A 944 31.08 -1.47 27.27
C THR A 944 31.68 -0.10 27.57
N LYS A 945 32.39 0.03 28.70
CA LYS A 945 33.13 1.24 29.09
C LYS A 945 33.91 1.82 27.91
N THR A 946 33.52 3.02 27.49
CA THR A 946 34.07 3.71 26.30
C THR A 946 34.51 5.11 26.70
N SER A 947 35.71 5.54 26.31
CA SER A 947 36.27 6.84 26.70
C SER A 947 35.66 7.96 25.85
N GLU A 948 34.66 8.62 26.42
CA GLU A 948 33.90 9.75 25.87
C GLU A 948 33.09 10.35 27.03
N GLU A 949 32.86 11.66 27.00
CA GLU A 949 32.08 12.35 28.04
C GLU A 949 30.63 11.85 28.07
N ASN A 950 30.14 11.54 29.27
CA ASN A 950 28.81 11.01 29.50
C ASN A 950 27.83 12.11 29.94
N ILE A 951 26.53 11.80 29.93
CA ILE A 951 25.45 12.74 30.24
C ILE A 951 25.45 13.22 31.70
N ALA A 952 26.23 12.60 32.58
CA ALA A 952 26.42 12.98 33.98
C ALA A 952 27.75 13.72 34.23
N GLY A 953 28.47 14.11 33.16
CA GLY A 953 29.74 14.85 33.22
C GLY A 953 30.99 14.00 33.46
N GLY A 954 30.87 12.67 33.53
CA GLY A 954 32.00 11.75 33.67
C GLY A 954 32.70 11.46 32.34
N GLY A 955 33.99 11.08 32.38
CA GLY A 955 34.82 10.88 31.18
C GLY A 955 34.64 9.55 30.44
N TYR A 956 33.68 8.71 30.85
CA TYR A 956 33.42 7.40 30.27
C TYR A 956 31.93 7.15 30.06
N LEU A 957 31.55 6.71 28.86
CA LEU A 957 30.25 6.11 28.59
C LEU A 957 30.20 4.68 29.14
N GLY A 958 29.06 4.30 29.70
CA GLY A 958 28.79 2.95 30.21
C GLY A 958 27.29 2.67 30.18
N GLY A 959 26.62 2.95 31.29
CA GLY A 959 25.19 2.80 31.48
C GLY A 959 24.45 4.13 31.38
N ASN A 960 23.40 4.27 32.18
CA ASN A 960 22.54 5.44 32.28
C ASN A 960 22.70 6.09 33.67
N TYR A 961 22.35 7.37 33.76
CA TYR A 961 22.22 8.05 35.04
C TYR A 961 20.82 7.83 35.61
N TRP A 962 20.75 7.51 36.90
CA TRP A 962 19.50 7.20 37.60
C TRP A 962 19.41 8.03 38.88
N SER A 963 18.39 8.87 38.99
CA SER A 963 18.18 9.74 40.15
C SER A 963 17.97 9.00 41.48
N ASP A 964 17.64 7.71 41.43
CA ASP A 964 17.36 6.82 42.56
C ASP A 964 18.36 5.65 42.67
N TYR A 965 19.53 5.75 42.01
CA TYR A 965 20.64 4.81 42.22
C TYR A 965 21.50 5.24 43.41
N GLU A 966 21.60 4.35 44.40
CA GLU A 966 22.35 4.58 45.65
C GLU A 966 23.74 3.89 45.64
N GLY A 967 24.20 3.39 44.49
CA GLY A 967 25.49 2.69 44.38
C GLY A 967 26.67 3.65 44.28
N GLU A 968 27.83 3.20 44.76
CA GLU A 968 29.10 3.93 44.80
C GLU A 968 30.03 3.48 43.66
N ASP A 969 30.83 4.43 43.14
CA ASP A 969 32.06 4.18 42.35
C ASP A 969 33.22 3.94 43.31
N THR A 970 33.84 2.77 43.24
CA THR A 970 34.87 2.30 44.18
C THR A 970 36.25 2.18 43.56
N ASP A 971 36.41 2.60 42.30
CA ASP A 971 37.69 2.59 41.63
C ASP A 971 38.69 3.51 42.36
N LEU A 972 39.97 3.10 42.37
CA LEU A 972 41.05 3.88 42.99
C LEU A 972 41.21 5.29 42.36
N LEU A 973 40.73 5.43 41.14
CA LEU A 973 40.53 6.69 40.42
C LEU A 973 39.09 6.60 39.86
N PRO A 974 38.10 7.23 40.53
CA PRO A 974 36.70 7.14 40.14
C PRO A 974 36.55 7.40 38.63
N ASP A 975 35.98 6.44 37.93
CA ASP A 975 35.78 6.50 36.49
C ASP A 975 34.39 7.06 36.12
N GLY A 976 33.57 7.39 37.12
CA GLY A 976 32.21 7.90 36.98
C GLY A 976 31.17 6.80 36.74
N LEU A 977 31.54 5.52 36.89
CA LEU A 977 30.65 4.37 36.77
C LEU A 977 30.50 3.70 38.14
N GLY A 978 29.28 3.41 38.54
CA GLY A 978 29.01 2.77 39.83
C GLY A 978 29.44 1.30 39.81
N ASP A 979 30.15 0.87 40.86
CA ASP A 979 30.69 -0.49 41.03
C ASP A 979 29.80 -1.40 41.91
N THR A 980 28.85 -0.82 42.62
CA THR A 980 28.06 -1.49 43.67
C THR A 980 26.57 -1.46 43.35
N LEU A 981 25.76 -2.35 43.92
CA LEU A 981 24.32 -2.48 43.61
C LEU A 981 24.02 -2.82 42.13
N LEU A 982 24.91 -3.60 41.50
CA LEU A 982 24.83 -4.02 40.10
C LEU A 982 24.13 -5.40 39.91
N PRO A 983 23.40 -5.61 38.80
CA PRO A 983 22.96 -4.57 37.89
C PRO A 983 21.89 -3.71 38.57
N TYR A 984 21.91 -2.40 38.33
CA TYR A 984 20.82 -1.55 38.77
C TYR A 984 19.59 -1.81 37.89
N ASN A 985 18.48 -2.20 38.52
CA ASN A 985 17.30 -2.69 37.82
C ASN A 985 16.05 -1.84 38.08
N SER A 986 16.24 -0.53 38.31
CA SER A 986 15.18 0.44 38.63
C SER A 986 14.25 -0.04 39.75
N SER A 987 14.85 -0.40 40.89
CA SER A 987 14.15 -0.89 42.08
C SER A 987 13.25 -2.12 41.82
N GLY A 988 13.67 -3.01 40.92
CA GLY A 988 12.96 -4.24 40.57
C GLY A 988 11.94 -4.11 39.43
N ASN A 989 11.84 -2.94 38.78
CA ASN A 989 10.95 -2.75 37.63
C ASN A 989 11.58 -3.22 36.30
N ILE A 990 12.88 -3.52 36.26
CA ILE A 990 13.53 -4.20 35.14
C ILE A 990 13.65 -5.68 35.49
N THR A 991 12.90 -6.52 34.78
CA THR A 991 12.71 -7.94 35.14
C THR A 991 13.90 -8.81 34.73
N ASN A 992 14.44 -8.61 33.53
CA ASN A 992 15.53 -9.43 32.99
C ASN A 992 16.74 -8.55 32.65
N GLY A 993 17.76 -8.54 33.52
CA GLY A 993 18.97 -7.77 33.34
C GLY A 993 19.00 -6.52 34.22
N GLY A 994 19.35 -5.38 33.62
CA GLY A 994 19.56 -4.10 34.29
C GLY A 994 20.86 -3.46 33.84
N ASP A 995 21.13 -2.27 34.36
CA ASP A 995 22.29 -1.48 34.05
C ASP A 995 23.51 -1.95 34.84
N TRP A 996 24.53 -2.44 34.14
CA TRP A 996 25.78 -2.93 34.74
C TRP A 996 26.86 -1.86 34.89
N HIS A 997 26.64 -0.67 34.34
CA HIS A 997 27.56 0.46 34.48
C HIS A 997 26.79 1.76 34.77
N PRO A 998 25.91 1.81 35.80
CA PRO A 998 25.14 3.01 36.11
C PRO A 998 26.06 4.21 36.26
N LEU A 999 25.71 5.33 35.65
CA LEU A 999 26.49 6.55 35.78
C LEU A 999 26.26 7.13 37.18
N VAL A 1000 27.35 7.38 37.89
CA VAL A 1000 27.33 8.19 39.10
C VAL A 1000 27.59 9.61 38.66
N MET A 1001 26.89 10.60 39.24
CA MET A 1001 27.30 12.00 39.03
C MET A 1001 28.78 12.06 39.34
N ALA A 1002 29.59 12.64 38.44
CA ALA A 1002 30.95 12.96 38.82
C ALA A 1002 30.83 13.74 40.14
N GLU A 1003 31.46 13.22 41.21
CA GLU A 1003 31.57 14.01 42.42
C GLU A 1003 32.25 15.30 41.99
N GLU A 1004 31.51 16.41 42.00
CA GLU A 1004 32.17 17.67 42.24
C GLU A 1004 32.93 17.46 43.54
N GLU A 1005 34.26 17.45 43.44
CA GLU A 1005 35.13 17.56 44.61
C GLU A 1005 34.46 18.54 45.58
N PRO A 1006 34.21 18.14 46.84
CA PRO A 1006 33.31 18.87 47.70
C PRO A 1006 33.91 20.23 48.01
N TYR A 1007 33.51 21.28 47.30
CA TYR A 1007 33.71 22.66 47.77
C TYR A 1007 32.64 23.02 48.80
N THR A 1008 32.56 22.19 49.85
CA THR A 1008 32.02 22.60 51.14
C THR A 1008 33.14 22.63 52.17
N ASN A 1009 34.10 23.53 51.98
CA ASN A 1009 34.55 24.33 53.10
C ASN A 1009 34.22 25.79 52.75
N ILE A 1010 33.26 26.36 53.48
CA ILE A 1010 33.33 27.80 53.76
C ILE A 1010 34.59 27.95 54.61
N ASP A 1011 35.72 28.15 53.96
CA ASP A 1011 36.96 28.38 54.66
C ASP A 1011 36.99 29.84 55.13
N VAL A 1012 36.99 30.01 56.45
CA VAL A 1012 37.02 31.32 57.09
C VAL A 1012 38.49 31.77 57.07
N GLY A 1013 38.99 32.22 55.91
CA GLY A 1013 40.39 32.58 55.73
C GLY A 1013 40.82 33.19 54.39
N VAL A 1014 39.94 33.25 53.38
CA VAL A 1014 40.28 33.77 52.04
C VAL A 1014 40.42 35.30 52.05
N THR A 1015 41.53 35.81 51.50
CA THR A 1015 41.66 37.24 51.19
C THR A 1015 41.72 37.44 49.69
N SER A 1016 40.79 38.20 49.14
CA SER A 1016 40.80 38.63 47.76
C SER A 1016 41.23 40.10 47.65
N SER A 1017 42.06 40.41 46.65
CA SER A 1017 42.34 41.78 46.24
C SER A 1017 41.87 41.99 44.82
N ILE A 1018 41.08 43.02 44.61
CA ILE A 1018 40.43 43.34 43.34
C ILE A 1018 40.86 44.76 42.98
N THR A 1019 41.43 44.92 41.81
CA THR A 1019 41.76 46.23 41.24
C THR A 1019 41.27 46.30 39.81
N LEU A 1020 40.85 47.48 39.36
CA LEU A 1020 40.54 47.70 37.95
C LEU A 1020 41.79 47.39 37.10
N ALA A 1021 41.61 46.55 36.09
CA ALA A 1021 42.60 46.28 35.06
C ALA A 1021 42.30 47.11 33.81
N ASP A 1022 43.27 47.20 32.91
CA ASP A 1022 43.02 47.77 31.59
C ASP A 1022 42.27 46.73 30.74
N SER A 1023 41.30 47.16 29.93
CA SER A 1023 40.55 46.20 29.11
C SER A 1023 41.45 45.49 28.09
N SER A 1024 42.56 46.12 27.68
CA SER A 1024 43.57 45.50 26.82
C SER A 1024 44.31 44.31 27.45
N ASP A 1025 44.33 44.19 28.78
CA ASP A 1025 44.94 43.05 29.48
C ASP A 1025 44.17 41.75 29.22
N LEU A 1026 42.90 41.84 28.80
CA LEU A 1026 42.04 40.69 28.49
C LEU A 1026 42.35 40.07 27.11
N ALA A 1027 42.88 40.87 26.18
CA ALA A 1027 42.99 40.51 24.77
C ALA A 1027 43.84 39.26 24.52
N ALA A 1028 44.86 39.02 25.34
CA ALA A 1028 45.73 37.85 25.21
C ALA A 1028 45.05 36.53 25.61
N TYR A 1029 43.86 36.60 26.20
CA TYR A 1029 43.15 35.45 26.75
C TYR A 1029 41.80 35.19 26.07
N LEU A 1030 41.35 36.08 25.19
CA LEU A 1030 40.13 35.88 24.39
C LEU A 1030 40.31 34.76 23.36
N PRO A 1031 39.28 33.94 23.08
CA PRO A 1031 39.36 32.91 22.07
C PRO A 1031 39.24 33.54 20.67
N PRO A 1032 39.65 32.82 19.61
CA PRO A 1032 39.72 33.36 18.25
C PRO A 1032 38.41 33.93 17.70
N GLU A 1033 37.27 33.49 18.21
CA GLU A 1033 35.93 33.96 17.83
C GLU A 1033 35.60 35.38 18.31
N TYR A 1034 36.36 35.94 19.27
CA TYR A 1034 36.25 37.34 19.72
C TYR A 1034 37.36 38.24 19.12
N ASP A 1035 38.09 37.75 18.12
CA ASP A 1035 39.15 38.54 17.45
C ASP A 1035 38.54 39.76 16.73
N GLY A 1036 39.01 40.96 17.11
CA GLY A 1036 38.51 42.22 16.55
C GLY A 1036 37.31 42.86 17.26
N ILE A 1037 36.81 42.31 18.36
CA ILE A 1037 35.77 42.96 19.18
C ILE A 1037 36.34 44.19 19.90
N ASP A 1038 35.58 45.29 19.91
CA ASP A 1038 35.92 46.48 20.69
C ASP A 1038 35.67 46.23 22.18
N ILE A 1039 36.75 45.96 22.91
CA ILE A 1039 36.75 45.76 24.36
C ILE A 1039 36.92 47.07 25.14
N GLY A 1040 36.85 48.24 24.48
CA GLY A 1040 37.04 49.55 25.10
C GLY A 1040 36.06 49.85 26.24
N ASP A 1041 34.82 49.34 26.13
CA ASP A 1041 33.77 49.48 27.15
C ASP A 1041 33.72 48.30 28.13
N ALA A 1042 34.60 47.32 28.00
CA ALA A 1042 34.61 46.16 28.88
C ALA A 1042 35.02 46.53 30.32
N VAL A 1043 34.33 45.96 31.31
CA VAL A 1043 34.73 46.08 32.73
C VAL A 1043 35.67 44.92 33.04
N VAL A 1044 36.96 45.21 33.21
CA VAL A 1044 37.98 44.20 33.50
C VAL A 1044 38.57 44.42 34.89
N LEU A 1045 38.63 43.34 35.67
CA LEU A 1045 39.16 43.31 37.02
C LEU A 1045 40.35 42.35 37.07
N ASN A 1046 41.47 42.84 37.63
CA ASN A 1046 42.55 41.98 38.07
C ASN A 1046 42.18 41.47 39.45
N VAL A 1047 42.05 40.15 39.56
CA VAL A 1047 41.61 39.50 40.78
C VAL A 1047 42.71 38.59 41.28
N ASN A 1048 43.16 38.82 42.51
CA ASN A 1048 44.04 37.91 43.21
C ASN A 1048 43.31 37.33 44.40
N VAL A 1049 42.89 36.08 44.28
CA VAL A 1049 42.35 35.29 45.38
C VAL A 1049 43.52 34.54 46.02
N THR A 1050 43.76 34.77 47.32
CA THR A 1050 44.81 34.09 48.08
C THR A 1050 44.18 33.28 49.20
N ASP A 1051 44.49 31.99 49.21
CA ASP A 1051 44.23 31.11 50.34
C ASP A 1051 45.28 31.33 51.43
N ASN A 1052 44.84 31.63 52.67
CA ASN A 1052 45.73 31.85 53.82
C ASN A 1052 45.77 30.65 54.77
N THR A 1053 45.31 29.46 54.35
CA THR A 1053 45.37 28.25 55.16
C THR A 1053 46.56 27.36 54.78
N SER A 1054 46.90 26.40 55.66
CA SER A 1054 48.11 25.57 55.52
C SER A 1054 47.88 24.27 54.73
N SER A 1055 46.79 24.20 53.96
CA SER A 1055 46.39 23.08 53.11
C SER A 1055 46.93 23.26 51.69
N THR A 1056 47.27 22.19 50.97
CA THR A 1056 47.76 22.26 49.56
C THR A 1056 46.78 21.62 48.57
N THR A 1057 45.51 21.49 48.94
CA THR A 1057 44.46 20.78 48.17
C THR A 1057 43.09 21.47 48.31
N ASP A 1058 43.02 22.81 48.29
CA ASP A 1058 41.79 23.55 48.58
C ASP A 1058 41.47 24.55 47.46
N ASP A 1059 40.26 24.49 46.89
CA ASP A 1059 39.76 25.44 45.89
C ASP A 1059 38.97 26.55 46.58
N ALA A 1060 39.71 27.30 47.38
CA ALA A 1060 39.23 28.55 47.93
C ALA A 1060 38.70 29.46 46.80
N TYR A 1061 37.45 29.87 46.93
CA TYR A 1061 36.79 30.78 45.99
C TYR A 1061 36.21 32.01 46.70
N THR A 1062 35.92 33.03 45.92
CA THR A 1062 35.19 34.22 46.36
C THR A 1062 34.16 34.62 45.30
N ASP A 1063 32.94 34.93 45.72
CA ASP A 1063 31.92 35.48 44.83
C ASP A 1063 32.09 36.99 44.75
N ILE A 1064 32.21 37.52 43.53
CA ILE A 1064 32.27 38.95 43.28
C ILE A 1064 31.01 39.37 42.52
N THR A 1065 30.30 40.34 43.09
CA THR A 1065 29.24 41.08 42.38
C THR A 1065 29.81 42.38 41.82
N ILE A 1066 29.72 42.54 40.50
CA ILE A 1066 30.16 43.73 39.77
C ILE A 1066 28.93 44.50 39.35
N ASN A 1067 28.90 45.81 39.64
CA ASN A 1067 27.96 46.71 39.00
C ASN A 1067 28.54 47.12 37.65
N VAL A 1068 27.90 46.67 36.57
CA VAL A 1068 28.41 46.87 35.20
C VAL A 1068 27.92 48.18 34.58
N GLY A 1069 27.24 49.03 35.37
CA GLY A 1069 26.94 50.41 35.00
C GLY A 1069 26.01 50.53 33.79
N ASP A 1070 26.49 51.21 32.74
CA ASP A 1070 25.73 51.47 31.52
C ASP A 1070 25.80 50.32 30.49
N LEU A 1071 26.63 49.30 30.74
CA LEU A 1071 26.67 48.08 29.93
C LEU A 1071 25.31 47.35 29.97
N ASP A 1072 24.86 46.84 28.82
CA ASP A 1072 23.61 46.08 28.73
C ASP A 1072 23.81 44.65 29.26
N VAL A 1073 23.39 44.43 30.49
CA VAL A 1073 23.53 43.16 31.21
C VAL A 1073 22.84 42.00 30.48
N ALA A 1074 21.82 42.27 29.66
CA ALA A 1074 21.12 41.24 28.89
C ALA A 1074 22.01 40.64 27.81
N THR A 1075 22.94 41.42 27.26
CA THR A 1075 23.75 41.04 26.09
C THR A 1075 25.23 40.90 26.43
N CYS A 1076 25.72 41.31 27.60
CA CYS A 1076 27.15 41.15 27.94
C CYS A 1076 27.60 39.69 28.15
N THR A 1077 28.74 39.33 27.55
CA THR A 1077 29.49 38.09 27.79
C THR A 1077 30.44 38.27 28.98
N VAL A 1078 30.62 37.23 29.80
CA VAL A 1078 31.51 37.27 30.97
C VAL A 1078 32.62 36.25 30.81
N PHE A 1079 33.83 36.71 31.05
CA PHE A 1079 35.07 36.03 30.72
C PHE A 1079 35.97 35.92 31.95
N LYS A 1080 36.48 34.73 32.27
CA LYS A 1080 37.50 34.53 33.29
C LYS A 1080 38.68 33.74 32.73
N THR A 1081 39.86 33.97 33.25
CA THR A 1081 41.07 33.22 32.89
C THR A 1081 41.39 32.21 33.98
N GLY A 1082 41.66 30.93 33.65
CA GLY A 1082 42.07 29.93 34.65
C GLY A 1082 41.47 28.54 34.44
N THR A 1083 40.19 28.45 34.04
CA THR A 1083 39.47 27.21 33.68
C THR A 1083 38.23 27.55 32.85
N GLY A 1084 38.31 27.41 31.52
CA GLY A 1084 37.13 27.36 30.62
C GLY A 1084 36.33 28.66 30.40
N PHE A 1085 35.59 28.67 29.29
CA PHE A 1085 34.60 29.70 28.93
C PHE A 1085 33.26 29.37 29.58
N LEU A 1086 32.55 30.36 30.13
CA LEU A 1086 31.15 30.18 30.52
C LEU A 1086 30.27 30.43 29.29
N GLN A 1087 29.52 29.40 28.87
CA GLN A 1087 28.64 29.45 27.71
C GLN A 1087 27.43 30.37 27.95
N GLU A 1088 26.87 30.89 26.87
CA GLU A 1088 25.71 31.79 26.84
C GLU A 1088 24.49 31.15 27.55
N VAL A 1089 24.07 31.74 28.68
CA VAL A 1089 22.86 31.31 29.41
C VAL A 1089 21.71 32.21 28.98
N GLU A 1090 20.75 31.66 28.22
CA GLU A 1090 19.61 32.43 27.67
C GLU A 1090 18.43 32.66 28.64
N ASP A 1091 18.40 32.05 29.82
CA ASP A 1091 17.27 32.19 30.75
C ASP A 1091 17.65 32.61 32.18
N VAL A 1092 17.05 33.70 32.66
CA VAL A 1092 17.29 34.28 33.99
C VAL A 1092 15.97 34.36 34.75
N ASN A 1093 15.59 33.29 35.47
CA ASN A 1093 14.59 33.40 36.54
C ASN A 1093 14.67 32.33 37.65
N THR A 1094 15.61 31.39 37.58
CA THR A 1094 15.86 30.47 38.69
C THR A 1094 17.29 30.65 39.20
N LEU A 1095 17.41 31.01 40.47
CA LEU A 1095 18.65 30.79 41.23
C LEU A 1095 19.06 29.32 41.04
N PRO A 1096 20.30 29.00 40.64
CA PRO A 1096 20.78 27.63 40.67
C PRO A 1096 20.72 27.15 42.12
N THR A 1097 20.06 26.02 42.37
CA THR A 1097 20.06 25.32 43.66
C THR A 1097 20.95 24.08 43.62
N VAL A 1098 22.09 24.16 42.94
CA VAL A 1098 23.12 23.12 42.99
C VAL A 1098 24.39 23.75 43.55
N ASP A 1099 24.83 23.25 44.71
CA ASP A 1099 26.11 23.61 45.31
C ASP A 1099 27.23 22.93 44.50
N GLY A 1100 28.01 23.73 43.77
CA GLY A 1100 29.37 23.39 43.30
C GLY A 1100 29.72 23.78 41.86
N GLU A 1101 28.73 23.92 40.96
CA GLU A 1101 28.97 24.45 39.61
C GLU A 1101 29.43 25.93 39.66
N PRO A 1102 30.31 26.40 38.74
CA PRO A 1102 30.68 27.81 38.66
C PRO A 1102 29.43 28.69 38.49
N SER A 1103 29.05 29.37 39.56
CA SER A 1103 27.82 30.16 39.58
C SER A 1103 28.00 31.46 38.80
N PHE A 1104 27.24 31.59 37.72
CA PHE A 1104 27.03 32.84 37.01
C PHE A 1104 25.59 33.29 37.20
N SER A 1105 25.38 34.54 37.61
CA SER A 1105 24.04 35.13 37.65
C SER A 1105 24.02 36.58 37.19
N ARG A 1106 22.96 36.93 36.46
CA ARG A 1106 22.67 38.28 35.99
C ARG A 1106 21.48 38.83 36.77
N ASP A 1107 21.61 40.03 37.31
CA ASP A 1107 20.47 40.79 37.86
C ASP A 1107 20.20 41.98 36.95
N LEU A 1108 19.19 41.82 36.10
CA LEU A 1108 18.76 42.81 35.12
C LEU A 1108 18.16 44.07 35.79
N VAL A 1109 17.62 43.95 37.01
CA VAL A 1109 16.98 45.06 37.74
C VAL A 1109 18.05 45.96 38.37
N ASN A 1110 19.08 45.38 38.95
CA ASN A 1110 20.15 46.11 39.64
C ASN A 1110 21.38 46.37 38.74
N LYS A 1111 21.38 45.89 37.50
CA LYS A 1111 22.50 45.92 36.55
C LYS A 1111 23.79 45.37 37.14
N THR A 1112 23.68 44.21 37.77
CA THR A 1112 24.82 43.54 38.40
C THR A 1112 25.05 42.17 37.81
N VAL A 1113 26.32 41.81 37.71
CA VAL A 1113 26.79 40.47 37.36
C VAL A 1113 27.45 39.87 38.59
N THR A 1114 27.11 38.64 38.95
CA THR A 1114 27.82 37.90 40.00
C THR A 1114 28.54 36.72 39.38
N ALA A 1115 29.84 36.62 39.66
CA ALA A 1115 30.70 35.54 39.21
C ALA A 1115 31.52 34.99 40.39
N ARG A 1116 31.63 33.67 40.43
CA ARG A 1116 32.50 32.93 41.37
C ARG A 1116 33.92 32.85 40.82
N LEU A 1117 34.92 33.20 41.64
CA LEU A 1117 36.33 33.20 41.25
C LEU A 1117 37.19 32.36 42.18
N TYR A 1118 38.06 31.55 41.60
CA TYR A 1118 38.90 30.59 42.32
C TYR A 1118 40.35 31.09 42.47
N VAL A 1119 41.10 30.50 43.41
CA VAL A 1119 42.56 30.74 43.53
C VAL A 1119 43.25 30.40 42.21
N GLY A 1120 43.87 31.42 41.60
CA GLY A 1120 44.58 31.28 40.33
C GLY A 1120 43.85 31.84 39.11
N ASP A 1121 42.63 32.40 39.26
CA ASP A 1121 41.97 33.18 38.20
C ASP A 1121 42.49 34.65 38.19
N PRO A 1122 43.43 35.07 37.31
CA PRO A 1122 44.04 36.40 37.42
C PRO A 1122 43.17 37.53 36.85
N LEU A 1123 42.23 37.24 35.94
CA LEU A 1123 41.42 38.24 35.24
C LEU A 1123 39.96 37.79 35.12
N LEU A 1124 39.05 38.74 35.39
CA LEU A 1124 37.60 38.66 35.12
C LEU A 1124 37.20 39.87 34.26
N GLY A 1125 36.62 39.63 33.09
CA GLY A 1125 36.14 40.65 32.17
C GLY A 1125 34.65 40.50 31.86
N VAL A 1126 33.92 41.62 31.77
CA VAL A 1126 32.56 41.67 31.24
C VAL A 1126 32.61 42.48 29.94
N ILE A 1127 32.28 41.83 28.83
CA ILE A 1127 32.39 42.37 27.48
C ILE A 1127 30.98 42.53 26.91
N PRO A 1128 30.58 43.69 26.39
CA PRO A 1128 29.32 43.82 25.67
C PRO A 1128 29.31 42.95 24.41
N PHE A 1129 28.21 42.26 24.13
CA PHE A 1129 27.99 41.65 22.82
C PHE A 1129 27.74 42.76 21.82
N VAL A 1130 28.53 42.75 20.74
CA VAL A 1130 28.35 43.71 19.64
C VAL A 1130 27.41 43.06 18.64
N GLU A 1131 26.20 43.60 18.50
CA GLU A 1131 25.26 43.18 17.45
C GLU A 1131 25.96 43.18 16.09
N ALA A 1132 25.72 42.15 15.28
CA ALA A 1132 26.24 42.07 13.94
C ALA A 1132 25.64 43.22 13.10
N VAL A 1133 26.47 44.21 12.74
CA VAL A 1133 26.09 45.38 11.94
C VAL A 1133 26.74 45.38 10.56
N PHE A 1134 26.18 46.17 9.64
CA PHE A 1134 26.87 46.57 8.42
C PHE A 1134 27.26 48.04 8.51
N ASP A 1135 28.55 48.35 8.66
CA ASP A 1135 29.04 49.71 8.89
C ASP A 1135 30.17 50.09 7.94
N THR A 1136 29.97 51.14 7.16
CA THR A 1136 31.02 51.65 6.26
C THR A 1136 32.05 52.51 6.99
N GLY A 1137 31.75 52.97 8.21
CA GLY A 1137 32.56 53.92 8.97
C GLY A 1137 32.67 55.31 8.31
N THR A 1138 33.51 56.16 8.90
CA THR A 1138 33.84 57.50 8.37
C THR A 1138 35.05 57.43 7.44
N PRO A 1139 34.99 57.93 6.19
CA PRO A 1139 36.16 57.98 5.31
C PRO A 1139 37.21 59.00 5.78
N ASP A 1140 38.50 58.69 5.55
CA ASP A 1140 39.63 59.60 5.81
C ASP A 1140 39.52 60.93 5.03
N ASN A 1141 38.91 60.88 3.85
CA ASN A 1141 38.67 62.02 2.98
C ASN A 1141 37.17 62.11 2.62
N PRO A 1142 36.32 62.68 3.50
CA PRO A 1142 34.86 62.70 3.31
C PRO A 1142 34.38 63.70 2.24
N TYR A 1143 35.31 64.45 1.61
CA TYR A 1143 35.04 65.47 0.61
C TYR A 1143 35.64 65.11 -0.75
N PRO A 1144 35.05 65.56 -1.87
CA PRO A 1144 33.81 66.36 -1.96
C PRO A 1144 32.55 65.64 -1.43
N SER A 1145 31.61 66.39 -0.89
CA SER A 1145 30.36 65.87 -0.32
C SER A 1145 29.20 66.69 -0.90
N ILE A 1146 28.11 66.02 -1.23
CA ILE A 1146 26.88 66.61 -1.76
C ILE A 1146 25.73 65.60 -1.60
N SER A 1147 24.51 66.07 -1.37
CA SER A 1147 23.31 65.21 -1.37
C SER A 1147 23.02 64.66 -2.75
N GLY A 1148 22.38 63.50 -2.82
CA GLY A 1148 21.91 62.94 -4.07
C GLY A 1148 21.27 61.57 -3.90
N ILE A 1149 21.15 60.82 -4.99
CA ILE A 1149 20.58 59.47 -4.99
C ILE A 1149 21.69 58.48 -5.31
N HIS A 1150 22.05 57.65 -4.32
CA HIS A 1150 22.97 56.54 -4.49
C HIS A 1150 22.19 55.28 -4.82
N ASN A 1151 22.62 54.55 -5.85
CA ASN A 1151 22.15 53.22 -6.19
C ASN A 1151 23.34 52.27 -6.21
N GLY A 1152 23.13 51.04 -5.78
CA GLY A 1152 24.22 50.08 -5.71
C GLY A 1152 23.80 48.74 -5.15
N THR A 1153 24.78 47.96 -4.70
CA THR A 1153 24.58 46.68 -4.03
C THR A 1153 25.33 46.61 -2.70
N ILE A 1154 24.79 45.88 -1.74
CA ILE A 1154 25.40 45.50 -0.47
C ILE A 1154 25.42 43.98 -0.43
N THR A 1155 26.58 43.38 -0.20
CA THR A 1155 26.77 41.93 -0.05
C THR A 1155 27.31 41.66 1.36
N LEU A 1156 26.58 40.91 2.17
CA LEU A 1156 26.93 40.71 3.59
C LEU A 1156 27.93 39.56 3.73
N ASN A 1157 28.82 39.62 4.72
CA ASN A 1157 29.66 38.48 5.13
C ASN A 1157 29.25 37.89 6.50
N GLN A 1158 28.15 38.39 7.05
CA GLN A 1158 27.49 37.89 8.26
C GLN A 1158 26.00 38.19 8.17
N THR A 1159 25.16 37.40 8.83
CA THR A 1159 23.72 37.68 8.88
C THR A 1159 23.45 38.80 9.89
N ILE A 1160 22.71 39.84 9.49
CA ILE A 1160 22.38 40.99 10.35
C ILE A 1160 20.87 41.21 10.42
N LEU A 1161 20.38 41.60 11.60
CA LEU A 1161 19.01 42.11 11.79
C LEU A 1161 19.07 43.63 11.64
N VAL A 1162 18.20 44.22 10.82
CA VAL A 1162 18.19 45.65 10.52
C VAL A 1162 16.84 46.24 10.89
N SER A 1163 16.86 47.31 11.66
CA SER A 1163 15.70 48.10 12.07
C SER A 1163 15.84 49.57 11.70
N LYS A 1164 17.07 50.07 11.49
CA LYS A 1164 17.37 51.47 11.16
C LYS A 1164 18.64 51.61 10.30
N LEU A 1165 18.75 52.76 9.64
CA LEU A 1165 19.90 53.16 8.84
C LEU A 1165 20.45 54.48 9.38
N TYR A 1166 21.69 54.48 9.86
CA TYR A 1166 22.42 55.66 10.28
C TYR A 1166 23.25 56.24 9.13
N THR A 1167 23.32 57.57 9.02
CA THR A 1167 24.11 58.27 7.99
C THR A 1167 25.19 59.16 8.61
N TYR A 1168 26.45 58.96 8.23
CA TYR A 1168 27.55 59.81 8.69
C TYR A 1168 27.50 61.18 8.00
N SER A 1169 27.57 62.27 8.78
CA SER A 1169 27.50 63.63 8.25
C SER A 1169 28.84 64.36 8.26
N CYS A 1170 29.06 65.27 7.30
CA CYS A 1170 30.18 66.19 7.40
C CYS A 1170 29.96 67.13 8.60
N SER A 1171 31.02 67.44 9.35
CA SER A 1171 30.92 68.25 10.58
C SER A 1171 30.18 69.57 10.33
N GLY A 1172 29.10 69.80 11.08
CA GLY A 1172 28.28 71.02 11.03
C GLY A 1172 27.27 71.12 9.86
N THR A 1173 27.08 70.06 9.06
CA THR A 1173 26.32 70.16 7.80
C THR A 1173 24.91 69.55 7.82
N GLY A 1174 24.56 68.69 8.77
CA GLY A 1174 23.20 68.14 8.80
C GLY A 1174 22.95 66.93 7.88
N GLY A 1175 23.99 66.23 7.41
CA GLY A 1175 23.87 65.08 6.51
C GLY A 1175 23.03 63.92 7.06
N HIS A 1176 22.04 63.47 6.31
CA HIS A 1176 21.10 62.39 6.69
C HIS A 1176 20.61 61.61 5.47
N THR A 1177 19.80 60.57 5.69
CA THR A 1177 19.08 59.87 4.62
C THR A 1177 17.61 60.25 4.64
N GLU A 1178 17.10 60.74 3.50
CA GLU A 1178 15.68 61.09 3.32
C GLU A 1178 14.82 59.89 2.90
N TYR A 1179 15.43 58.92 2.22
CA TYR A 1179 14.79 57.71 1.76
C TYR A 1179 15.80 56.60 1.60
N ALA A 1180 15.49 55.41 2.09
CA ALA A 1180 16.26 54.20 1.84
C ALA A 1180 15.34 53.11 1.30
N ARG A 1181 15.85 52.35 0.34
CA ARG A 1181 15.25 51.10 -0.12
C ARG A 1181 16.34 50.05 -0.20
N ILE A 1182 16.10 48.87 0.35
CA ILE A 1182 17.01 47.72 0.26
C ILE A 1182 16.19 46.55 -0.29
N TRP A 1183 16.66 45.91 -1.37
CA TRP A 1183 15.89 44.85 -2.02
C TRP A 1183 16.71 43.85 -2.84
N ASN A 1184 16.22 42.62 -2.91
CA ASN A 1184 16.65 41.58 -3.85
C ASN A 1184 15.39 40.79 -4.32
N SER A 1185 15.53 39.52 -4.67
CA SER A 1185 14.40 38.64 -5.02
C SER A 1185 13.51 38.27 -3.82
N THR A 1186 14.05 38.27 -2.59
CA THR A 1186 13.40 37.79 -1.36
C THR A 1186 12.94 38.92 -0.43
N LEU A 1187 13.59 40.08 -0.47
CA LEU A 1187 13.37 41.22 0.42
C LEU A 1187 13.13 42.51 -0.40
N ASN A 1188 12.24 43.40 0.06
CA ASN A 1188 12.08 44.74 -0.50
C ASN A 1188 11.49 45.69 0.56
N VAL A 1189 12.37 46.39 1.26
CA VAL A 1189 12.02 47.27 2.38
C VAL A 1189 12.34 48.72 2.05
N THR A 1190 11.54 49.64 2.57
CA THR A 1190 11.70 51.08 2.39
C THR A 1190 11.57 51.82 3.71
N ALA A 1191 12.34 52.89 3.88
CA ALA A 1191 12.16 53.86 4.95
C ALA A 1191 12.15 55.27 4.36
N THR A 1192 11.33 56.15 4.93
CA THR A 1192 11.18 57.55 4.48
C THR A 1192 11.30 58.48 5.66
N TRP A 1193 12.00 59.58 5.48
CA TRP A 1193 12.29 60.55 6.53
C TRP A 1193 11.09 61.45 6.83
N ASP A 1194 10.74 61.57 8.11
CA ASP A 1194 9.60 62.35 8.61
C ASP A 1194 9.98 63.77 9.09
N GLY A 1195 11.14 64.27 8.65
CA GLY A 1195 11.66 65.60 9.01
C GLY A 1195 12.56 65.60 10.25
N TYR A 1196 12.96 66.79 10.71
CA TYR A 1196 13.87 66.99 11.86
C TYR A 1196 13.20 66.77 13.23
N ASN A 1197 12.49 65.66 13.41
CA ASN A 1197 11.91 65.26 14.69
C ASN A 1197 12.75 64.11 15.29
N GLY A 1198 13.48 64.37 16.38
CA GLY A 1198 14.34 63.37 17.01
C GLY A 1198 15.75 63.27 16.40
N ASP A 1199 16.34 62.08 16.44
CA ASP A 1199 17.66 61.80 15.86
C ASP A 1199 17.58 61.64 14.34
N TRP A 1200 17.77 62.75 13.65
CA TRP A 1200 17.64 62.85 12.19
C TRP A 1200 18.79 62.20 11.42
N HIS A 1201 19.84 61.71 12.09
CA HIS A 1201 20.86 60.88 11.44
C HIS A 1201 20.39 59.44 11.21
N ASN A 1202 19.39 59.01 11.97
CA ASN A 1202 18.81 57.68 11.91
C ASN A 1202 17.51 57.70 11.11
N LEU A 1203 17.41 56.77 10.16
CA LEU A 1203 16.21 56.51 9.39
C LEU A 1203 15.66 55.13 9.78
N ASN A 1204 14.53 55.10 10.48
CA ASN A 1204 13.92 53.86 10.95
C ASN A 1204 13.08 53.20 9.84
N PHE A 1205 13.17 51.88 9.74
CA PHE A 1205 12.24 51.07 8.95
C PHE A 1205 10.99 50.76 9.79
N ASN A 1206 9.86 50.51 9.14
CA ASN A 1206 8.59 50.25 9.84
C ASN A 1206 8.62 48.95 10.67
N ASP A 1207 9.29 47.93 10.14
CA ASP A 1207 9.48 46.62 10.76
C ASP A 1207 10.98 46.25 10.63
N SER A 1208 11.51 45.46 11.57
CA SER A 1208 12.85 44.90 11.45
C SER A 1208 12.89 43.80 10.39
N PHE A 1209 14.02 43.64 9.72
CA PHE A 1209 14.23 42.64 8.67
C PHE A 1209 15.65 42.09 8.68
N THR A 1210 15.83 40.86 8.20
CA THR A 1210 17.14 40.20 8.18
C THR A 1210 17.81 40.32 6.82
N LEU A 1211 19.09 40.71 6.80
CA LEU A 1211 19.99 40.56 5.65
C LEU A 1211 20.91 39.37 5.92
N TYR A 1212 20.91 38.39 5.02
CA TYR A 1212 21.63 37.13 5.22
C TYR A 1212 23.07 37.21 4.70
N GLU A 1213 23.96 36.47 5.35
CA GLU A 1213 25.34 36.28 4.91
C GLU A 1213 25.40 35.77 3.45
N ASN A 1214 26.37 36.26 2.68
CA ASN A 1214 26.65 35.91 1.29
C ASN A 1214 25.52 36.26 0.29
N GLU A 1215 24.44 36.91 0.74
CA GLU A 1215 23.39 37.45 -0.11
C GLU A 1215 23.71 38.88 -0.57
N THR A 1216 23.30 39.20 -1.80
CA THR A 1216 23.49 40.54 -2.39
C THR A 1216 22.16 41.27 -2.52
N TYR A 1217 22.08 42.43 -1.89
CA TYR A 1217 20.92 43.31 -1.89
C TYR A 1217 21.21 44.56 -2.71
N ASN A 1218 20.29 44.97 -3.57
CA ASN A 1218 20.33 46.28 -4.18
C ASN A 1218 19.92 47.33 -3.15
N TYR A 1219 20.49 48.53 -3.24
CA TYR A 1219 20.04 49.66 -2.46
C TYR A 1219 19.78 50.89 -3.32
N THR A 1220 18.87 51.74 -2.85
CA THR A 1220 18.67 53.12 -3.26
C THR A 1220 18.63 53.94 -1.98
N ILE A 1221 19.60 54.82 -1.81
CA ILE A 1221 19.70 55.70 -0.65
C ILE A 1221 19.72 57.13 -1.18
N ARG A 1222 18.68 57.89 -0.83
CA ARG A 1222 18.60 59.33 -1.11
C ARG A 1222 19.08 60.08 0.12
N THR A 1223 20.22 60.73 0.01
CA THR A 1223 20.80 61.52 1.09
C THR A 1223 20.31 62.97 1.03
N GLY A 1224 20.12 63.58 2.20
CA GLY A 1224 19.79 64.99 2.39
C GLY A 1224 20.98 65.75 3.02
N SER A 1225 21.19 67.00 2.61
CA SER A 1225 22.34 67.85 2.99
C SER A 1225 23.72 67.31 2.56
N TYR A 1226 24.76 67.38 3.39
CA TYR A 1226 26.12 66.93 3.06
C TYR A 1226 26.51 65.65 3.85
N PRO A 1227 26.15 64.44 3.35
CA PRO A 1227 26.61 63.19 3.94
C PRO A 1227 28.11 62.99 3.70
N GLN A 1228 28.81 62.23 4.53
CA GLN A 1228 30.15 61.80 4.18
C GLN A 1228 30.09 60.81 3.02
N ILE A 1229 31.00 60.96 2.06
CA ILE A 1229 31.06 60.12 0.86
C ILE A 1229 32.40 59.41 0.82
N ILE A 1230 32.35 58.11 0.61
CA ILE A 1230 33.50 57.24 0.34
C ILE A 1230 33.74 57.26 -1.17
N HIS A 1231 34.90 57.77 -1.58
CA HIS A 1231 35.29 57.91 -2.98
C HIS A 1231 35.99 56.63 -3.50
N GLU A 1232 35.31 55.50 -3.35
CA GLU A 1232 35.75 54.16 -3.72
C GLU A 1232 34.54 53.28 -4.07
N SER A 1233 34.66 52.33 -5.01
CA SER A 1233 33.63 51.31 -5.30
C SER A 1233 34.25 50.11 -6.02
N PRO A 1234 34.21 48.88 -5.48
CA PRO A 1234 33.58 48.47 -4.22
C PRO A 1234 34.37 48.91 -2.97
N PHE A 1235 33.71 49.02 -1.83
CA PHE A 1235 34.30 49.29 -0.52
C PHE A 1235 34.00 48.13 0.45
N ASN A 1236 35.04 47.63 1.13
CA ASN A 1236 34.91 46.59 2.15
C ASN A 1236 34.58 47.24 3.50
N ALA A 1237 33.32 47.12 3.90
CA ALA A 1237 32.78 47.63 5.14
C ALA A 1237 32.85 46.56 6.25
N THR A 1238 32.70 46.97 7.51
CA THR A 1238 32.42 46.01 8.59
C THR A 1238 31.08 45.34 8.29
N GLY A 1239 31.03 44.01 8.30
CA GLY A 1239 29.83 43.23 7.99
C GLY A 1239 29.54 42.96 6.51
N GLY A 1240 30.39 43.41 5.57
CA GLY A 1240 30.26 43.03 4.15
C GLY A 1240 30.92 43.99 3.16
N THR A 1241 30.49 43.94 1.90
CA THR A 1241 30.96 44.82 0.82
C THR A 1241 29.82 45.67 0.29
N ILE A 1242 30.03 46.98 0.12
CA ILE A 1242 29.11 47.89 -0.57
C ILE A 1242 29.71 48.35 -1.90
N ARG A 1243 28.88 48.44 -2.93
CA ARG A 1243 29.25 48.90 -4.26
C ARG A 1243 28.26 49.93 -4.73
N CYS A 1244 28.73 51.12 -5.12
CA CYS A 1244 27.90 52.09 -5.83
C CYS A 1244 27.90 51.76 -7.33
N THR A 1245 26.72 51.69 -7.94
CA THR A 1245 26.55 51.55 -9.39
C THR A 1245 26.23 52.89 -10.05
N SER A 1246 25.59 53.81 -9.34
CA SER A 1246 25.40 55.21 -9.76
C SER A 1246 25.05 56.10 -8.57
N PHE A 1247 25.66 57.27 -8.50
CA PHE A 1247 25.32 58.35 -7.59
C PHE A 1247 25.01 59.60 -8.41
N GLU A 1248 23.75 60.00 -8.48
CA GLU A 1248 23.34 61.27 -9.10
C GLU A 1248 23.29 62.35 -8.02
N ASP A 1249 24.20 63.32 -8.10
CA ASP A 1249 24.27 64.41 -7.13
C ASP A 1249 23.15 65.46 -7.34
N ALA A 1250 23.02 66.39 -6.39
CA ALA A 1250 22.01 67.46 -6.45
C ALA A 1250 22.16 68.42 -7.65
N ASN A 1251 23.28 68.39 -8.37
CA ASN A 1251 23.49 69.15 -9.62
C ASN A 1251 23.16 68.32 -10.88
N GLY A 1252 22.85 67.03 -10.73
CA GLY A 1252 22.57 66.10 -11.83
C GLY A 1252 23.83 65.46 -12.43
N GLU A 1253 24.99 65.54 -11.78
CA GLU A 1253 26.19 64.80 -12.20
C GLU A 1253 26.16 63.36 -11.65
N ILE A 1254 26.54 62.39 -12.49
CA ILE A 1254 26.53 60.96 -12.14
C ILE A 1254 27.95 60.46 -11.87
N HIS A 1255 28.16 59.91 -10.69
CA HIS A 1255 29.41 59.27 -10.25
C HIS A 1255 29.19 57.77 -10.04
N THR A 1256 30.23 56.93 -10.17
CA THR A 1256 30.10 55.47 -10.02
C THR A 1256 30.93 54.90 -8.87
N ASP A 1257 31.68 55.77 -8.21
CA ASP A 1257 32.65 55.48 -7.17
C ASP A 1257 32.35 56.25 -5.87
N TRP A 1258 31.13 56.78 -5.72
CA TRP A 1258 30.74 57.60 -4.57
C TRP A 1258 29.70 56.84 -3.74
N ILE A 1259 30.20 56.14 -2.71
CA ILE A 1259 29.40 55.34 -1.77
C ILE A 1259 28.98 56.23 -0.59
N PRO A 1260 27.71 56.20 -0.15
CA PRO A 1260 27.30 56.93 1.04
C PRO A 1260 27.88 56.25 2.28
N ALA A 1261 28.44 57.03 3.21
CA ALA A 1261 28.88 56.50 4.49
C ALA A 1261 27.66 56.25 5.40
N ILE A 1262 27.36 54.97 5.67
CA ILE A 1262 26.16 54.50 6.38
C ILE A 1262 26.46 53.37 7.35
N ARG A 1263 25.53 53.15 8.28
CA ARG A 1263 25.47 51.95 9.14
C ARG A 1263 24.06 51.37 9.16
N LEU A 1264 23.93 50.05 9.03
CA LEU A 1264 22.67 49.29 9.21
C LEU A 1264 22.75 48.51 10.52
N GLU A 1265 21.71 48.65 11.33
CA GLU A 1265 21.56 48.11 12.69
C GLU A 1265 20.07 47.92 13.02
#